data_AF-A0A2L2NP22-F1
#
_entry.id   AF-A0A2L2NP22-F1
#
_cell.length_a   1.000
_cell.length_b   1.000
_cell.length_c   1.000
_cell.angle_alpha   90.00
_cell.angle_beta   90.00
_cell.angle_gamma   90.00
#
_symmetry.space_group_name_H-M   'P 1'
#
loop_
_entity.id
_entity.type
_entity.pdbx_description
1 polymer ?
#
loop_
_entity_poly.entity_id
_entity_poly.type
_entity_poly.pdbx_seq_one_letter_code
_entity_poly.pdbx_strand_id
1 'polypeptide(L)'
;MNQQLGKCFVKLIFRLKQSLSRGHRELITAASVAVCVLLLHSIGLLQSLELAALDQFFRLRPNEPPEERITIVVIDETYINEVGSWPISDANIAQLLQKLNVYKPRAIGLDIYRDLPVEPGKQELRNTYNSMPNLIGIELLSKNKNLSVPPPLGLNQDQVGFNNVLYDLDGKVRRSLLYWHVKNEVHESFALKLGLLYLKSKGITPTKAKSNPEYLQLGKAVFTRFKANDGAYVGADDKGYQILSNFPKPKCQTSSKQLCSFRQVSVRDVLADKVEANLIKDRIILIGSTASSLQDSVFIPYSSSVMGIAKPEPIPGIQLQAYFISQLISAAVDGRPLLKVWPDLVEYLWVFVWSYVGAVTIWRIRHATRSFFCILVSCFVLTVSAYLAFLYGWWIPLIPSLVCFGISAIWMTSHIAHMQQELKRSKEFLHHVINTIPDPIFVKNEQHQWIVLNEAYCRFIGYPNKLLIEKSDYDFFPIHEADVFRQRDDLVFRTQQAQEHEEEFTNADGHTYQIATKRSLHKDSAGNFFLVGVIRDITQRKLMEEQLKRNAAELSRFNDELQLKEERSRYFADHDPLTGLPNRKFFAEKLYESLHWAQHNNLLLGLLFIDLDGFKQVNDTLGHETGDRLLITIAGRLSNSLRASDTVSRLGGDEFTVILRAIPNVQIAAKVAEKILNSISKPIVLDGYPIRVSASIGISVYPYNSQDSETLIKQADAAMYRAKRLGKNRYEFA
;
A
#
# COMPACT_ATOMS: atom_id res chain seq x y z
N MET A 1 27.13 -6.58 -24.06
CA MET A 1 27.32 -7.27 -22.77
C MET A 1 26.67 -6.59 -21.56
N ASN A 2 26.50 -5.25 -21.53
CA ASN A 2 25.96 -4.54 -20.34
C ASN A 2 24.43 -4.54 -20.14
N GLN A 3 23.60 -4.81 -21.15
CA GLN A 3 22.14 -4.82 -20.96
C GLN A 3 21.57 -6.18 -20.47
N GLN A 4 22.29 -7.29 -20.69
CA GLN A 4 21.88 -8.61 -20.20
C GLN A 4 22.19 -8.79 -18.71
N LEU A 5 23.29 -8.21 -18.21
CA LEU A 5 23.64 -8.21 -16.78
C LEU A 5 22.62 -7.42 -15.95
N GLY A 6 22.16 -6.26 -16.42
CA GLY A 6 21.11 -5.47 -15.75
C GLY A 6 19.75 -6.19 -15.69
N LYS A 7 19.34 -6.86 -16.77
CA LYS A 7 18.10 -7.67 -16.79
C LYS A 7 18.19 -8.92 -15.91
N CYS A 8 19.38 -9.51 -15.79
CA CYS A 8 19.62 -10.64 -14.88
C CYS A 8 19.58 -10.18 -13.41
N PHE A 9 20.16 -9.03 -13.10
CA PHE A 9 20.15 -8.44 -11.76
C PHE A 9 18.75 -8.01 -11.33
N VAL A 10 17.97 -7.40 -12.23
CA VAL A 10 16.57 -7.04 -11.98
C VAL A 10 15.69 -8.29 -11.83
N LYS A 11 15.88 -9.34 -12.65
CA LYS A 11 15.19 -10.63 -12.46
C LYS A 11 15.60 -11.33 -11.16
N LEU A 12 16.84 -11.20 -10.71
CA LEU A 12 17.32 -11.76 -9.44
C LEU A 12 16.69 -11.02 -8.25
N ILE A 13 16.63 -9.68 -8.30
CA ILE A 13 15.94 -8.85 -7.30
C ILE A 13 14.44 -9.15 -7.29
N PHE A 14 13.80 -9.34 -8.45
CA PHE A 14 12.37 -9.67 -8.52
C PHE A 14 12.07 -11.09 -8.04
N ARG A 15 12.93 -12.08 -8.35
CA ARG A 15 12.83 -13.45 -7.81
C ARG A 15 13.11 -13.52 -6.30
N LEU A 16 14.06 -12.73 -5.78
CA LEU A 16 14.27 -12.57 -4.34
C LEU A 16 13.04 -11.94 -3.67
N LYS A 17 12.44 -10.90 -4.27
CA LYS A 17 11.23 -10.26 -3.75
C LYS A 17 10.02 -11.20 -3.74
N GLN A 18 9.92 -12.12 -4.70
CA GLN A 18 8.83 -13.10 -4.80
C GLN A 18 9.06 -14.32 -3.88
N SER A 19 10.31 -14.78 -3.73
CA SER A 19 10.70 -15.91 -2.85
C SER A 19 10.76 -15.56 -1.37
N LEU A 20 11.05 -14.29 -0.99
CA LEU A 20 11.02 -13.85 0.42
C LEU A 20 9.60 -13.53 0.93
N SER A 21 8.57 -13.60 0.09
CA SER A 21 7.27 -12.99 0.36
C SER A 21 6.40 -13.67 1.41
N ARG A 22 6.73 -14.89 1.89
CA ARG A 22 5.89 -15.63 2.86
C ARG A 22 6.55 -16.08 4.18
N GLY A 23 7.85 -15.89 4.40
CA GLY A 23 8.51 -16.40 5.61
C GLY A 23 9.64 -15.56 6.25
N HIS A 24 10.09 -14.47 5.63
CA HIS A 24 11.29 -13.75 6.08
C HIS A 24 11.05 -12.29 6.50
N ARG A 25 9.79 -11.84 6.58
CA ARG A 25 9.48 -10.43 6.91
C ARG A 25 9.90 -10.08 8.33
N GLU A 26 9.65 -10.97 9.29
CA GLU A 26 10.10 -10.81 10.69
C GLU A 26 11.61 -10.65 10.79
N LEU A 27 12.37 -11.41 9.99
CA LEU A 27 13.82 -11.37 9.97
C LEU A 27 14.35 -10.04 9.39
N ILE A 28 13.74 -9.55 8.30
CA ILE A 28 14.13 -8.26 7.70
C ILE A 28 13.85 -7.12 8.68
N THR A 29 12.65 -7.09 9.28
CA THR A 29 12.30 -6.07 10.27
C THR A 29 13.27 -6.10 11.45
N ALA A 30 13.52 -7.30 12.01
CA ALA A 30 14.44 -7.45 13.12
C ALA A 30 15.86 -7.01 12.77
N ALA A 31 16.36 -7.39 11.59
CA ALA A 31 17.68 -6.98 11.13
C ALA A 31 17.78 -5.45 10.95
N SER A 32 16.79 -4.83 10.31
CA SER A 32 16.78 -3.38 10.11
C SER A 32 16.72 -2.61 11.43
N VAL A 33 15.85 -3.02 12.35
CA VAL A 33 15.73 -2.38 13.67
C VAL A 33 17.01 -2.58 14.49
N ALA A 34 17.55 -3.80 14.52
CA ALA A 34 18.81 -4.09 15.22
C ALA A 34 19.97 -3.23 14.68
N VAL A 35 20.13 -3.14 13.36
CA VAL A 35 21.17 -2.28 12.76
C VAL A 35 21.00 -0.82 13.17
N CYS A 36 19.78 -0.27 13.11
CA CYS A 36 19.53 1.11 13.53
C CYS A 36 19.85 1.35 15.01
N VAL A 37 19.44 0.46 15.90
CA VAL A 37 19.69 0.60 17.34
C VAL A 37 21.17 0.39 17.67
N LEU A 38 21.85 -0.54 17.01
CA LEU A 38 23.30 -0.72 17.17
C LEU A 38 24.08 0.49 16.66
N LEU A 39 23.63 1.16 15.60
CA LEU A 39 24.21 2.44 15.17
C LEU A 39 24.03 3.53 16.25
N LEU A 40 22.83 3.67 16.83
CA LEU A 40 22.58 4.60 17.93
C LEU A 40 23.41 4.26 19.18
N HIS A 41 23.63 2.97 19.44
CA HIS A 41 24.50 2.52 20.51
C HIS A 41 25.96 2.88 20.22
N SER A 42 26.45 2.65 19.01
CA SER A 42 27.85 2.93 18.61
C SER A 42 28.25 4.41 18.65
N ILE A 43 27.28 5.33 18.65
CA ILE A 43 27.50 6.78 18.83
C ILE A 43 27.33 7.25 20.28
N GLY A 44 27.05 6.33 21.23
CA GLY A 44 26.93 6.62 22.65
C GLY A 44 25.57 7.15 23.10
N LEU A 45 24.55 7.19 22.23
CA LEU A 45 23.25 7.78 22.56
C LEU A 45 22.48 7.01 23.65
N LEU A 46 22.78 5.72 23.81
CA LEU A 46 22.18 4.85 24.82
C LEU A 46 23.06 4.65 26.07
N GLN A 47 24.29 5.17 26.08
CA GLN A 47 25.29 4.92 27.14
C GLN A 47 24.81 5.37 28.52
N SER A 48 24.23 6.56 28.63
CA SER A 48 23.77 7.12 29.92
C SER A 48 22.65 6.28 30.55
N LEU A 49 21.72 5.78 29.74
CA LEU A 49 20.63 4.92 30.17
C LEU A 49 21.13 3.55 30.64
N GLU A 50 22.10 2.97 29.93
CA GLU A 50 22.69 1.67 30.28
C GLU A 50 23.51 1.77 31.59
N LEU A 51 24.28 2.84 31.78
CA LEU A 51 24.99 3.11 33.04
C LEU A 51 24.01 3.34 34.20
N ALA A 52 22.88 4.03 33.95
CA ALA A 52 21.83 4.20 34.95
C ALA A 52 21.16 2.86 35.31
N ALA A 53 20.98 1.95 34.33
CA ALA A 53 20.48 0.60 34.56
C ALA A 53 21.46 -0.23 35.39
N LEU A 54 22.77 -0.17 35.08
CA LEU A 54 23.81 -0.79 35.88
C LEU A 54 23.78 -0.30 37.34
N ASP A 55 23.60 1.00 37.56
CA ASP A 55 23.48 1.55 38.91
C ASP A 55 22.25 1.03 39.66
N GLN A 56 21.13 0.80 38.97
CA GLN A 56 19.96 0.13 39.56
C GLN A 56 20.28 -1.31 39.94
N PHE A 57 21.03 -2.03 39.11
CA PHE A 57 21.44 -3.41 39.43
C PHE A 57 22.31 -3.48 40.67
N PHE A 58 23.27 -2.55 40.83
CA PHE A 58 24.00 -2.41 42.10
C PHE A 58 23.02 -2.19 43.26
N ARG A 59 22.15 -1.19 43.19
CA ARG A 59 21.17 -0.89 44.26
C ARG A 59 20.28 -2.07 44.64
N LEU A 60 19.82 -2.86 43.67
CA LEU A 60 18.93 -4.00 43.89
C LEU A 60 19.65 -5.24 44.41
N ARG A 61 20.98 -5.30 44.28
CA ARG A 61 21.81 -6.43 44.74
C ARG A 61 21.46 -6.85 46.18
N PRO A 62 21.52 -8.15 46.52
CA PRO A 62 21.45 -8.61 47.90
C PRO A 62 22.59 -8.06 48.75
N ASN A 63 22.38 -7.97 50.07
CA ASN A 63 23.44 -7.52 50.97
C ASN A 63 24.53 -8.60 51.11
N GLU A 64 25.79 -8.17 50.99
CA GLU A 64 27.00 -8.96 51.20
C GLU A 64 27.51 -8.75 52.65
N PRO A 65 28.21 -9.74 53.24
CA PRO A 65 28.84 -9.57 54.55
C PRO A 65 29.86 -8.42 54.52
N PRO A 66 30.05 -7.70 55.65
CA PRO A 66 30.99 -6.60 55.72
C PRO A 66 32.44 -7.09 55.51
N GLU A 67 33.27 -6.26 54.90
CA GLU A 67 34.70 -6.57 54.71
C GLU A 67 35.43 -6.41 56.03
N GLU A 68 35.97 -7.52 56.55
CA GLU A 68 36.68 -7.50 57.81
C GLU A 68 38.18 -7.25 57.63
N ARG A 69 38.78 -7.59 56.49
CA ARG A 69 40.25 -7.53 56.32
C ARG A 69 40.82 -6.12 56.26
N ILE A 70 39.96 -5.11 56.14
CA ILE A 70 40.31 -3.70 56.01
C ILE A 70 39.74 -2.92 57.20
N THR A 71 40.53 -2.04 57.78
CA THR A 71 40.09 -1.11 58.82
C THR A 71 40.53 0.30 58.45
N ILE A 72 39.58 1.23 58.47
CA ILE A 72 39.80 2.64 58.13
C ILE A 72 40.04 3.41 59.43
N VAL A 73 41.21 4.03 59.54
CA VAL A 73 41.53 4.98 60.58
C VAL A 73 41.13 6.37 60.08
N VAL A 74 40.06 6.91 60.65
CA VAL A 74 39.35 8.08 60.16
C VAL A 74 39.89 9.36 60.80
N ILE A 75 40.26 10.30 59.93
CA ILE A 75 40.46 11.71 60.28
C ILE A 75 39.13 12.43 60.05
N ASP A 76 38.37 12.62 61.13
CA ASP A 76 37.09 13.32 61.12
C ASP A 76 37.24 14.83 61.33
N GLU A 77 36.16 15.58 61.09
CA GLU A 77 36.11 17.04 61.26
C GLU A 77 36.45 17.45 62.71
N THR A 78 36.05 16.64 63.69
CA THR A 78 36.30 16.92 65.10
C THR A 78 37.78 16.87 65.43
N TYR A 79 38.53 15.92 64.87
CA TYR A 79 39.97 15.83 65.07
C TYR A 79 40.74 16.94 64.35
N ILE A 80 40.32 17.33 63.13
CA ILE A 80 40.92 18.48 62.44
C ILE A 80 40.76 19.76 63.25
N ASN A 81 39.56 19.98 63.81
CA ASN A 81 39.29 21.13 64.67
C ASN A 81 40.05 21.09 66.00
N GLU A 82 40.24 19.91 66.59
CA GLU A 82 41.03 19.72 67.82
C GLU A 82 42.52 20.02 67.61
N VAL A 83 43.09 19.55 66.51
CA VAL A 83 44.51 19.81 66.16
C VAL A 83 44.71 21.25 65.69
N GLY A 84 43.68 21.87 65.11
CA GLY A 84 43.69 23.26 64.67
C GLY A 84 44.51 23.53 63.40
N SER A 85 44.96 22.48 62.69
CA SER A 85 45.72 22.61 61.45
C SER A 85 45.46 21.46 60.48
N TRP A 86 45.38 21.80 59.18
CA TRP A 86 45.40 20.85 58.08
C TRP A 86 46.39 21.34 57.00
N PRO A 87 47.30 20.48 56.50
CA PRO A 87 47.50 19.08 56.88
C PRO A 87 47.99 18.92 58.33
N ILE A 88 47.68 17.78 58.97
CA ILE A 88 48.13 17.44 60.33
C ILE A 88 49.67 17.41 60.36
N SER A 89 50.31 17.84 61.47
CA SER A 89 51.79 17.86 61.62
C SER A 89 52.48 16.52 61.42
N ASP A 90 53.76 16.55 61.01
CA ASP A 90 54.58 15.36 60.77
C ASP A 90 54.76 14.53 62.04
N ALA A 91 54.87 15.17 63.21
CA ALA A 91 54.96 14.52 64.52
C ALA A 91 53.70 13.70 64.84
N ASN A 92 52.50 14.25 64.63
CA ASN A 92 51.25 13.55 64.91
C ASN A 92 51.06 12.32 64.01
N ILE A 93 51.47 12.42 62.74
CA ILE A 93 51.41 11.29 61.81
C ILE A 93 52.46 10.23 62.16
N ALA A 94 53.68 10.64 62.52
CA ALA A 94 54.71 9.72 62.98
C ALA A 94 54.24 8.94 64.22
N GLN A 95 53.69 9.65 65.21
CA GLN A 95 53.12 9.05 66.41
C GLN A 95 51.97 8.08 66.10
N LEU A 96 51.04 8.48 65.22
CA LEU A 96 49.94 7.62 64.77
C LEU A 96 50.46 6.33 64.13
N LEU A 97 51.40 6.45 63.18
CA LEU A 97 51.98 5.30 62.49
C LEU A 97 52.75 4.38 63.44
N GLN A 98 53.54 4.94 64.35
CA GLN A 98 54.27 4.17 65.37
C GLN A 98 53.31 3.38 66.26
N LYS A 99 52.23 4.00 66.75
CA LYS A 99 51.20 3.32 67.56
C LYS A 99 50.50 2.20 66.80
N LEU A 100 50.13 2.44 65.54
CA LEU A 100 49.51 1.42 64.70
C LEU A 100 50.45 0.24 64.44
N ASN A 101 51.75 0.51 64.23
CA ASN A 101 52.73 -0.53 63.91
C ASN A 101 53.00 -1.50 65.07
N VAL A 102 52.78 -1.10 66.33
CA VAL A 102 52.87 -1.99 67.51
C VAL A 102 51.96 -3.21 67.36
N TYR A 103 50.78 -3.03 66.75
CA TYR A 103 49.80 -4.10 66.53
C TYR A 103 50.14 -5.03 65.35
N LYS A 104 51.23 -4.78 64.62
CA LYS A 104 51.70 -5.55 63.46
C LYS A 104 50.62 -5.73 62.37
N PRO A 105 50.13 -4.64 61.76
CA PRO A 105 49.24 -4.72 60.60
C PRO A 105 49.97 -5.29 59.38
N ARG A 106 49.22 -5.90 58.45
CA ARG A 106 49.79 -6.49 57.22
C ARG A 106 50.25 -5.44 56.22
N ALA A 107 49.49 -4.35 56.13
CA ALA A 107 49.80 -3.21 55.29
C ALA A 107 49.19 -1.96 55.93
N ILE A 108 49.87 -0.83 55.80
CA ILE A 108 49.38 0.48 56.22
C ILE A 108 49.36 1.38 54.99
N GLY A 109 48.21 1.94 54.66
CA GLY A 109 48.04 2.93 53.61
C GLY A 109 47.83 4.31 54.21
N LEU A 110 48.63 5.29 53.79
CA LEU A 110 48.48 6.69 54.15
C LEU A 110 47.93 7.47 52.96
N ASP A 111 46.60 7.67 52.93
CA ASP A 111 45.86 8.40 51.90
C ASP A 111 45.80 9.89 52.24
N ILE A 112 46.98 10.50 52.33
CA ILE A 112 47.15 11.94 52.59
C ILE A 112 48.28 12.44 51.70
N TYR A 113 48.00 13.45 50.89
CA TYR A 113 49.03 14.11 50.08
C TYR A 113 50.03 14.81 50.99
N ARG A 114 51.32 14.51 50.80
CA ARG A 114 52.40 14.91 51.72
C ARG A 114 53.69 15.28 50.98
N ASP A 115 53.56 16.06 49.91
CA ASP A 115 54.69 16.51 49.09
C ASP A 115 55.63 17.46 49.83
N LEU A 116 55.10 18.25 50.78
CA LEU A 116 55.85 19.20 51.60
C LEU A 116 55.88 18.78 53.07
N PRO A 117 56.99 19.05 53.80
CA PRO A 117 57.08 18.78 55.23
C PRO A 117 56.17 19.72 56.02
N VAL A 118 55.54 19.20 57.08
CA VAL A 118 54.64 19.95 57.97
C VAL A 118 55.17 19.87 59.39
N GLU A 119 55.87 20.92 59.82
CA GLU A 119 56.47 20.96 61.16
C GLU A 119 55.41 21.02 62.30
N PRO A 120 55.74 20.53 63.51
CA PRO A 120 56.97 19.84 63.89
C PRO A 120 56.99 18.36 63.45
N GLY A 121 58.19 17.77 63.35
CA GLY A 121 58.37 16.31 63.34
C GLY A 121 58.85 15.70 62.03
N LYS A 122 59.33 16.51 61.08
CA LYS A 122 59.81 16.04 59.76
C LYS A 122 60.78 14.86 59.83
N GLN A 123 61.79 14.94 60.70
CA GLN A 123 62.81 13.90 60.80
C GLN A 123 62.26 12.61 61.45
N GLU A 124 61.34 12.75 62.41
CA GLU A 124 60.68 11.62 63.06
C GLU A 124 59.82 10.84 62.07
N LEU A 125 59.04 11.55 61.26
CA LEU A 125 58.22 10.94 60.21
C LEU A 125 59.09 10.23 59.16
N ARG A 126 60.20 10.85 58.74
CA ARG A 126 61.14 10.22 57.81
C ARG A 126 61.77 8.94 58.38
N ASN A 127 62.14 8.94 59.66
CA ASN A 127 62.64 7.74 60.32
C ASN A 127 61.56 6.65 60.39
N THR A 128 60.31 7.04 60.65
CA THR A 128 59.14 6.16 60.67
C THR A 128 58.92 5.50 59.32
N TYR A 129 58.96 6.27 58.22
CA TYR A 129 58.87 5.77 56.83
C TYR A 129 59.92 4.70 56.51
N ASN A 130 61.18 4.94 56.89
CA ASN A 130 62.27 4.00 56.66
C ASN A 130 62.12 2.70 57.47
N SER A 131 61.52 2.78 58.68
CA SER A 131 61.34 1.63 59.56
C SER A 131 60.12 0.75 59.21
N MET A 132 59.24 1.20 58.31
CA MET A 132 57.95 0.55 58.02
C MET A 132 57.82 0.17 56.53
N PRO A 133 58.42 -0.95 56.08
CA PRO A 133 58.34 -1.39 54.69
C PRO A 133 56.92 -1.80 54.26
N ASN A 134 56.01 -2.02 55.21
CA ASN A 134 54.59 -2.29 54.99
C ASN A 134 53.73 -1.01 54.88
N LEU A 135 54.33 0.18 54.97
CA LEU A 135 53.67 1.46 54.75
C LEU A 135 53.71 1.85 53.27
N ILE A 136 52.56 2.22 52.73
CA ILE A 136 52.39 2.78 51.40
C ILE A 136 51.82 4.20 51.53
N GLY A 137 52.48 5.18 50.92
CA GLY A 137 51.96 6.53 50.74
C GLY A 137 51.37 6.73 49.33
N ILE A 138 50.74 7.88 49.13
CA ILE A 138 50.11 8.24 47.85
C ILE A 138 50.92 9.26 47.05
N GLU A 139 50.76 9.20 45.73
CA GLU A 139 51.11 10.26 44.80
C GLU A 139 49.93 10.55 43.87
N LEU A 140 49.88 11.74 43.27
CA LEU A 140 48.92 12.05 42.21
C LEU A 140 49.67 12.17 40.89
N LEU A 141 49.43 11.23 39.98
CA LEU A 141 50.05 11.27 38.67
C LEU A 141 49.27 12.19 37.73
N SER A 142 50.00 12.98 36.95
CA SER A 142 49.43 13.79 35.87
C SER A 142 50.44 13.98 34.76
N LYS A 143 49.96 14.12 33.53
CA LYS A 143 50.80 14.53 32.39
C LYS A 143 51.21 16.00 32.49
N ASN A 144 50.41 16.81 33.18
CA ASN A 144 50.73 18.20 33.47
C ASN A 144 51.38 18.27 34.87
N LYS A 145 52.65 18.71 34.93
CA LYS A 145 53.40 18.81 36.19
C LYS A 145 52.69 19.68 37.24
N ASN A 146 51.89 20.66 36.84
CA ASN A 146 51.17 21.54 37.76
C ASN A 146 49.96 20.85 38.42
N LEU A 147 49.58 19.67 37.95
CA LEU A 147 48.45 18.86 38.45
C LEU A 147 48.93 17.55 39.07
N SER A 148 50.25 17.32 39.16
CA SER A 148 50.81 16.15 39.84
C SER A 148 51.24 16.50 41.25
N VAL A 149 51.01 15.60 42.19
CA VAL A 149 51.50 15.70 43.58
C VAL A 149 52.56 14.62 43.77
N PRO A 150 53.83 14.99 44.04
CA PRO A 150 54.90 14.01 44.21
C PRO A 150 54.71 13.20 45.51
N PRO A 151 55.38 12.04 45.62
CA PRO A 151 55.27 11.21 46.81
C PRO A 151 55.87 11.87 48.06
N PRO A 152 55.47 11.41 49.26
CA PRO A 152 56.03 11.89 50.52
C PRO A 152 57.55 11.79 50.59
N LEU A 153 58.20 12.88 51.01
CA LEU A 153 59.66 12.94 51.14
C LEU A 153 60.17 11.88 52.13
N GLY A 154 60.90 10.89 51.62
CA GLY A 154 61.51 9.82 52.41
C GLY A 154 60.89 8.45 52.22
N LEU A 155 59.79 8.30 51.48
CA LEU A 155 59.32 7.00 51.01
C LEU A 155 60.10 6.55 49.78
N ASN A 156 60.42 5.25 49.72
CA ASN A 156 60.98 4.63 48.52
C ASN A 156 59.90 4.40 47.46
N GLN A 157 60.29 4.24 46.19
CA GLN A 157 59.36 3.99 45.09
C GLN A 157 58.47 2.74 45.31
N ASP A 158 58.98 1.73 46.02
CA ASP A 158 58.20 0.53 46.38
C ASP A 158 57.11 0.79 47.43
N GLN A 159 57.22 1.89 48.19
CA GLN A 159 56.30 2.32 49.24
C GLN A 159 55.35 3.44 48.75
N VAL A 160 55.22 3.62 47.44
CA VAL A 160 54.36 4.64 46.84
C VAL A 160 53.42 3.99 45.85
N GLY A 161 52.14 4.40 45.88
CA GLY A 161 51.19 4.08 44.83
C GLY A 161 50.35 5.29 44.45
N PHE A 162 49.94 5.37 43.18
CA PHE A 162 49.18 6.52 42.71
C PHE A 162 47.70 6.46 43.15
N ASN A 163 47.11 7.61 43.45
CA ASN A 163 45.73 7.76 43.95
C ASN A 163 44.74 8.34 42.93
N ASN A 164 45.04 8.20 41.64
CA ASN A 164 44.17 8.71 40.57
C ASN A 164 42.82 7.99 40.52
N VAL A 165 41.74 8.79 40.49
CA VAL A 165 40.36 8.33 40.35
C VAL A 165 39.85 8.60 38.94
N LEU A 166 39.15 7.62 38.36
CA LEU A 166 38.52 7.74 37.06
C LEU A 166 37.04 8.10 37.20
N TYR A 167 36.69 9.28 36.71
CA TYR A 167 35.30 9.74 36.67
C TYR A 167 34.70 9.45 35.29
N ASP A 168 33.49 8.88 35.29
CA ASP A 168 32.67 8.79 34.10
C ASP A 168 32.01 10.15 33.79
N LEU A 169 31.36 10.26 32.62
CA LEU A 169 30.72 11.50 32.17
C LEU A 169 29.63 12.03 33.13
N ASP A 170 29.04 11.16 33.94
CA ASP A 170 28.04 11.51 34.95
C ASP A 170 28.64 11.78 36.34
N GLY A 171 29.97 11.88 36.44
CA GLY A 171 30.69 12.20 37.68
C GLY A 171 30.82 11.03 38.66
N LYS A 172 30.38 9.83 38.29
CA LYS A 172 30.50 8.62 39.12
C LYS A 172 31.75 7.81 38.79
N VAL A 173 32.19 7.01 39.76
CA VAL A 173 33.32 6.11 39.64
C VAL A 173 32.81 4.68 39.48
N ARG A 174 33.08 4.07 38.33
CA ARG A 174 32.75 2.67 38.03
C ARG A 174 33.95 1.87 37.52
N ARG A 175 35.10 2.50 37.43
CA ARG A 175 36.36 1.93 36.95
C ARG A 175 37.47 2.23 37.94
N SER A 176 38.47 1.36 37.99
CA SER A 176 39.66 1.54 38.82
C SER A 176 40.92 1.28 38.00
N LEU A 177 41.97 2.06 38.28
CA LEU A 177 43.30 1.87 37.68
C LEU A 177 44.15 0.94 38.56
N LEU A 178 44.83 -0.01 37.92
CA LEU A 178 45.81 -0.90 38.56
C LEU A 178 47.24 -0.46 38.26
N TYR A 179 47.51 -0.16 36.98
CA TYR A 179 48.82 0.31 36.51
C TYR A 179 48.66 1.54 35.63
N TRP A 180 49.62 2.45 35.68
CA TRP A 180 49.70 3.56 34.75
C TRP A 180 51.16 3.80 34.33
N HIS A 181 51.36 3.98 33.02
CA HIS A 181 52.66 4.31 32.45
C HIS A 181 52.82 5.83 32.31
N VAL A 182 53.78 6.40 33.04
CA VAL A 182 54.17 7.81 32.95
C VAL A 182 55.65 7.86 32.60
N LYS A 183 56.01 8.51 31.50
CA LYS A 183 57.41 8.60 31.00
C LYS A 183 58.12 7.23 30.88
N ASN A 184 57.41 6.19 30.42
CA ASN A 184 57.87 4.80 30.34
C ASN A 184 58.14 4.08 31.67
N GLU A 185 57.88 4.70 32.81
CA GLU A 185 57.88 4.02 34.11
C GLU A 185 56.50 3.48 34.44
N VAL A 186 56.45 2.27 35.00
CA VAL A 186 55.20 1.64 35.45
C VAL A 186 54.96 2.05 36.89
N HIS A 187 53.86 2.74 37.13
CA HIS A 187 53.39 3.03 38.48
C HIS A 187 52.26 2.07 38.82
N GLU A 188 52.22 1.64 40.08
CA GLU A 188 51.17 0.80 40.64
C GLU A 188 50.18 1.69 41.41
N SER A 189 48.88 1.37 41.34
CA SER A 189 47.90 2.14 42.11
C SER A 189 48.06 1.88 43.61
N PHE A 190 47.66 2.87 44.42
CA PHE A 190 47.65 2.76 45.87
C PHE A 190 46.91 1.52 46.36
N ALA A 191 45.71 1.28 45.81
CA ALA A 191 44.92 0.08 46.10
C ALA A 191 45.63 -1.22 45.70
N LEU A 192 46.31 -1.25 44.55
CA LEU A 192 47.06 -2.43 44.11
C LEU A 192 48.23 -2.72 45.04
N LYS A 193 49.07 -1.72 45.36
CA LYS A 193 50.22 -1.87 46.29
C LYS A 193 49.81 -2.51 47.61
N LEU A 194 48.77 -1.97 48.26
CA LEU A 194 48.26 -2.48 49.53
C LEU A 194 47.67 -3.88 49.41
N GLY A 195 46.91 -4.13 48.34
CA GLY A 195 46.37 -5.45 48.03
C GLY A 195 47.49 -6.49 47.84
N LEU A 196 48.55 -6.15 47.11
CA LEU A 196 49.70 -7.03 46.87
C LEU A 196 50.49 -7.33 48.15
N LEU A 197 50.71 -6.34 49.03
CA LEU A 197 51.34 -6.58 50.33
C LEU A 197 50.54 -7.57 51.18
N TYR A 198 49.22 -7.40 51.23
CA TYR A 198 48.34 -8.34 51.93
C TYR A 198 48.37 -9.74 51.31
N LEU A 199 48.24 -9.83 49.99
CA LEU A 199 48.20 -11.09 49.24
C LEU A 199 49.54 -11.85 49.31
N LYS A 200 50.67 -11.14 49.32
CA LYS A 200 52.01 -11.73 49.51
C LYS A 200 52.09 -12.50 50.82
N SER A 201 51.45 -12.00 51.88
CA SER A 201 51.38 -12.70 53.17
C SER A 201 50.55 -14.00 53.14
N LYS A 202 49.71 -14.16 52.12
CA LYS A 202 48.94 -15.39 51.82
C LYS A 202 49.62 -16.27 50.76
N GLY A 203 50.85 -15.94 50.35
CA GLY A 203 51.58 -16.66 49.30
C GLY A 203 51.07 -16.39 47.88
N ILE A 204 50.27 -15.34 47.67
CA ILE A 204 49.73 -14.96 46.36
C ILE A 204 50.57 -13.81 45.80
N THR A 205 51.17 -14.02 44.63
CA THR A 205 51.94 -13.01 43.90
C THR A 205 51.34 -12.72 42.52
N PRO A 206 51.58 -11.53 41.94
CA PRO A 206 51.19 -11.22 40.56
C PRO A 206 51.76 -12.22 39.56
N THR A 207 50.89 -12.76 38.71
CA THR A 207 51.28 -13.63 37.58
C THR A 207 50.54 -13.21 36.31
N LYS A 208 51.06 -13.61 35.15
CA LYS A 208 50.35 -13.45 33.88
C LYS A 208 49.27 -14.51 33.75
N ALA A 209 48.07 -14.13 33.30
CA ALA A 209 46.97 -15.06 33.18
C ALA A 209 47.21 -16.09 32.06
N LYS A 210 46.80 -17.34 32.29
CA LYS A 210 46.90 -18.40 31.27
C LYS A 210 46.07 -18.13 30.02
N SER A 211 44.93 -17.44 30.17
CA SER A 211 44.02 -17.14 29.06
C SER A 211 44.54 -16.02 28.14
N ASN A 212 45.28 -15.06 28.71
CA ASN A 212 45.88 -13.96 27.98
C ASN A 212 47.08 -13.44 28.79
N PRO A 213 48.32 -13.52 28.28
CA PRO A 213 49.52 -13.05 28.98
C PRO A 213 49.52 -11.57 29.35
N GLU A 214 48.71 -10.74 28.68
CA GLU A 214 48.52 -9.33 29.00
C GLU A 214 47.67 -9.11 30.25
N TYR A 215 46.97 -10.14 30.75
CA TYR A 215 46.10 -9.99 31.91
C TYR A 215 46.80 -10.32 33.23
N LEU A 216 46.53 -9.49 34.24
CA LEU A 216 46.94 -9.73 35.61
C LEU A 216 46.11 -10.85 36.24
N GLN A 217 46.79 -11.88 36.74
CA GLN A 217 46.20 -12.93 37.56
C GLN A 217 46.71 -12.83 39.01
N LEU A 218 45.77 -12.75 39.95
CA LEU A 218 46.02 -12.81 41.39
C LEU A 218 45.21 -13.96 41.98
N GLY A 219 45.89 -14.99 42.47
CA GLY A 219 45.25 -16.17 43.06
C GLY A 219 44.22 -16.78 42.10
N LYS A 220 42.95 -16.80 42.53
CA LYS A 220 41.82 -17.36 41.77
C LYS A 220 41.26 -16.42 40.68
N ALA A 221 41.61 -15.13 40.70
CA ALA A 221 41.00 -14.13 39.83
C ALA A 221 41.90 -13.67 38.70
N VAL A 222 41.29 -13.49 37.52
CA VAL A 222 41.90 -12.88 36.33
C VAL A 222 41.25 -11.53 36.11
N PHE A 223 42.04 -10.46 36.22
CA PHE A 223 41.61 -9.09 36.06
C PHE A 223 41.73 -8.70 34.60
N THR A 224 40.63 -8.71 33.85
CA THR A 224 40.64 -8.36 32.43
C THR A 224 40.82 -6.85 32.25
N ARG A 225 41.72 -6.44 31.34
CA ARG A 225 41.93 -5.03 31.01
C ARG A 225 40.70 -4.47 30.28
N PHE A 226 40.18 -3.35 30.78
CA PHE A 226 39.10 -2.57 30.18
C PHE A 226 39.50 -1.98 28.82
N LYS A 227 38.57 -1.97 27.88
CA LYS A 227 38.69 -1.34 26.57
C LYS A 227 37.69 -0.20 26.41
N ALA A 228 37.97 0.71 25.48
CA ALA A 228 37.17 1.92 25.25
C ALA A 228 35.67 1.69 25.00
N ASN A 229 35.29 0.52 24.48
CA ASN A 229 33.92 0.16 24.13
C ASN A 229 33.34 -1.01 24.96
N ASP A 230 33.93 -1.34 26.11
CA ASP A 230 33.43 -2.45 26.93
C ASP A 230 32.05 -2.13 27.52
N GLY A 231 31.06 -3.00 27.29
CA GLY A 231 29.70 -2.85 27.82
C GLY A 231 28.98 -1.62 27.26
N ALA A 232 28.60 -0.67 28.12
CA ALA A 232 27.90 0.53 27.66
C ALA A 232 28.81 1.66 27.14
N TYR A 233 30.11 1.57 27.40
CA TYR A 233 31.02 2.66 27.11
C TYR A 233 31.22 2.81 25.61
N VAL A 234 31.33 4.05 25.13
CA VAL A 234 31.66 4.35 23.74
C VAL A 234 32.81 5.36 23.72
N GLY A 235 33.96 4.92 23.22
CA GLY A 235 35.15 5.76 23.13
C GLY A 235 35.67 6.25 24.49
N ALA A 236 35.49 5.49 25.56
CA ALA A 236 36.02 5.83 26.87
C ALA A 236 37.56 5.75 26.91
N ASP A 237 38.21 6.55 27.74
CA ASP A 237 39.67 6.45 27.94
C ASP A 237 40.03 5.09 28.54
N ASP A 238 40.86 4.32 27.83
CA ASP A 238 41.32 2.97 28.17
C ASP A 238 42.85 2.91 28.41
N LYS A 239 43.45 4.08 28.67
CA LYS A 239 44.87 4.21 29.01
C LYS A 239 45.18 3.64 30.38
N GLY A 240 46.36 3.04 30.50
CA GLY A 240 46.73 2.29 31.70
C GLY A 240 45.98 0.95 31.78
N TYR A 241 46.19 0.25 32.89
CA TYR A 241 45.52 -0.99 33.17
C TYR A 241 44.28 -0.71 34.01
N GLN A 242 43.15 -0.52 33.34
CA GLN A 242 41.87 -0.27 33.98
C GLN A 242 41.05 -1.56 34.11
N ILE A 243 40.19 -1.62 35.14
CA ILE A 243 39.20 -2.69 35.32
C ILE A 243 37.85 -2.09 35.72
N LEU A 244 36.77 -2.83 35.49
CA LEU A 244 35.43 -2.49 36.00
C LEU A 244 35.34 -2.75 37.51
N SER A 245 34.75 -1.80 38.23
CA SER A 245 34.60 -1.86 39.68
C SER A 245 33.30 -2.57 40.06
N ASN A 246 33.40 -3.69 40.78
CA ASN A 246 32.27 -4.48 41.25
C ASN A 246 31.99 -4.21 42.74
N PHE A 247 31.32 -3.10 43.04
CA PHE A 247 31.04 -2.68 44.42
C PHE A 247 30.06 -3.62 45.16
N PRO A 248 30.44 -4.14 46.35
CA PRO A 248 29.52 -4.91 47.19
C PRO A 248 28.43 -4.01 47.78
N LYS A 249 27.26 -4.60 48.10
CA LYS A 249 26.23 -3.91 48.87
C LYS A 249 26.37 -4.29 50.34
N PRO A 250 26.85 -3.39 51.21
CA PRO A 250 27.15 -3.75 52.60
C PRO A 250 25.87 -3.99 53.43
N LYS A 251 25.88 -4.99 54.31
CA LYS A 251 24.83 -5.21 55.32
C LYS A 251 25.04 -4.31 56.54
N CYS A 252 24.24 -3.25 56.68
CA CYS A 252 24.22 -2.43 57.91
C CYS A 252 23.74 -3.24 59.11
N GLN A 253 24.52 -3.29 60.20
CA GLN A 253 24.11 -3.90 61.48
C GLN A 253 23.45 -2.90 62.44
N THR A 254 23.57 -1.59 62.17
CA THR A 254 23.03 -0.51 63.00
C THR A 254 22.27 0.52 62.16
N SER A 255 21.36 1.26 62.79
CA SER A 255 20.53 2.30 62.18
C SER A 255 21.31 3.55 61.73
N SER A 256 22.60 3.68 62.04
CA SER A 256 23.47 4.74 61.53
C SER A 256 24.10 4.35 60.18
N LYS A 257 23.65 5.00 59.11
CA LYS A 257 24.13 4.81 57.72
C LYS A 257 25.67 4.95 57.55
N GLN A 258 26.34 5.68 58.44
CA GLN A 258 27.77 6.03 58.32
C GLN A 258 28.74 4.85 58.56
N LEU A 259 28.30 3.77 59.22
CA LEU A 259 29.18 2.67 59.65
C LEU A 259 29.14 1.40 58.79
N CYS A 260 28.40 1.38 57.68
CA CYS A 260 27.92 0.11 57.14
C CYS A 260 28.94 -0.74 56.36
N SER A 261 29.99 -0.17 55.75
CA SER A 261 30.84 -0.94 54.80
C SER A 261 32.12 -1.52 55.38
N PHE A 262 32.85 -0.73 56.14
CA PHE A 262 34.18 -1.05 56.65
C PHE A 262 34.26 -0.67 58.11
N ARG A 263 35.07 -1.42 58.87
CA ARG A 263 35.36 -1.07 60.26
C ARG A 263 36.10 0.27 60.30
N GLN A 264 35.64 1.18 61.14
CA GLN A 264 36.21 2.51 61.30
C GLN A 264 36.71 2.71 62.73
N VAL A 265 37.85 3.36 62.86
CA VAL A 265 38.46 3.73 64.14
C VAL A 265 38.89 5.20 64.04
N SER A 266 38.58 6.03 65.02
CA SER A 266 39.02 7.44 65.00
C SER A 266 40.52 7.53 65.26
N VAL A 267 41.22 8.48 64.60
CA VAL A 267 42.61 8.81 64.94
C VAL A 267 42.76 9.15 66.43
N ARG A 268 41.75 9.79 67.02
CA ARG A 268 41.73 10.12 68.46
C ARG A 268 41.81 8.88 69.34
N ASP A 269 41.05 7.85 68.99
CA ASP A 269 41.05 6.60 69.76
C ASP A 269 42.38 5.86 69.62
N VAL A 270 43.01 5.89 68.44
CA VAL A 270 44.34 5.31 68.23
C VAL A 270 45.39 6.06 69.06
N LEU A 271 45.40 7.38 69.01
CA LEU A 271 46.36 8.21 69.77
C LEU A 271 46.14 8.10 71.28
N ALA A 272 44.91 7.83 71.73
CA ALA A 272 44.58 7.61 73.14
C ALA A 272 44.72 6.15 73.61
N ASP A 273 45.22 5.23 72.78
CA ASP A 273 45.35 3.79 73.06
C ASP A 273 44.02 3.11 73.44
N LYS A 274 42.90 3.58 72.89
CA LYS A 274 41.54 3.07 73.15
C LYS A 274 41.06 2.02 72.15
N VAL A 275 41.94 1.55 71.27
CA VAL A 275 41.58 0.67 70.14
C VAL A 275 41.87 -0.78 70.48
N GLU A 276 40.90 -1.66 70.26
CA GLU A 276 41.09 -3.10 70.40
C GLU A 276 42.12 -3.64 69.38
N ALA A 277 43.05 -4.46 69.84
CA ALA A 277 44.09 -5.04 68.99
C ALA A 277 43.54 -5.83 67.79
N ASN A 278 42.35 -6.43 67.93
CA ASN A 278 41.67 -7.20 66.88
C ASN A 278 41.29 -6.33 65.66
N LEU A 279 41.17 -5.01 65.80
CA LEU A 279 40.82 -4.07 64.73
C LEU A 279 42.02 -3.70 63.87
N ILE A 280 43.25 -3.88 64.37
CA ILE A 280 44.47 -3.46 63.66
C ILE A 280 45.32 -4.66 63.25
N LYS A 281 45.47 -5.64 64.14
CA LYS A 281 46.36 -6.79 63.94
C LYS A 281 45.96 -7.61 62.71
N ASP A 282 46.95 -7.99 61.90
CA ASP A 282 46.79 -8.85 60.72
C ASP A 282 45.84 -8.30 59.61
N ARG A 283 45.54 -7.00 59.63
CA ARG A 283 44.64 -6.32 58.67
C ARG A 283 45.37 -5.30 57.80
N ILE A 284 44.69 -4.84 56.76
CA ILE A 284 45.08 -3.65 55.99
C ILE A 284 44.49 -2.42 56.71
N ILE A 285 45.35 -1.48 57.07
CA ILE A 285 44.96 -0.24 57.75
C ILE A 285 45.02 0.89 56.75
N LEU A 286 43.92 1.62 56.62
CA LEU A 286 43.79 2.75 55.71
C LEU A 286 43.59 4.02 56.51
N ILE A 287 44.54 4.94 56.44
CA ILE A 287 44.49 6.22 57.14
C ILE A 287 44.11 7.27 56.11
N GLY A 288 42.98 7.94 56.33
CA GLY A 288 42.50 8.97 55.41
C GLY A 288 41.38 9.81 56.03
N SER A 289 40.99 10.89 55.36
CA SER A 289 39.98 11.79 55.88
C SER A 289 38.57 11.43 55.45
N THR A 290 37.62 11.66 56.35
CA THR A 290 36.18 11.69 56.05
C THR A 290 35.57 13.05 56.39
N ALA A 291 36.41 14.08 56.62
CA ALA A 291 35.99 15.42 56.94
C ALA A 291 35.37 16.09 55.70
N SER A 292 34.22 16.73 55.88
CA SER A 292 33.49 17.33 54.76
C SER A 292 34.19 18.60 54.25
N SER A 293 34.96 19.28 55.11
CA SER A 293 35.74 20.47 54.77
C SER A 293 36.82 20.23 53.70
N LEU A 294 37.33 19.00 53.57
CA LEU A 294 38.40 18.67 52.63
C LEU A 294 37.92 18.33 51.20
N GLN A 295 36.61 18.23 50.99
CA GLN A 295 35.97 17.96 49.69
C GLN A 295 36.45 16.69 48.95
N ASP A 296 37.02 15.71 49.65
CA ASP A 296 37.44 14.42 49.06
C ASP A 296 36.27 13.42 49.06
N SER A 297 35.21 13.74 48.32
CA SER A 297 34.00 12.93 48.25
C SER A 297 33.68 12.53 46.81
N VAL A 298 33.30 11.27 46.60
CA VAL A 298 33.08 10.68 45.28
C VAL A 298 31.72 10.00 45.19
N PHE A 299 31.16 9.96 43.98
CA PHE A 299 29.90 9.26 43.71
C PHE A 299 30.19 7.86 43.15
N ILE A 300 29.53 6.85 43.70
CA ILE A 300 29.56 5.48 43.19
C ILE A 300 28.12 5.05 42.81
N PRO A 301 27.90 3.86 42.20
CA PRO A 301 26.57 3.42 41.78
C PRO A 301 25.47 3.48 42.86
N TYR A 302 25.83 3.25 44.13
CA TYR A 302 24.91 3.32 45.27
C TYR A 302 24.60 4.74 45.77
N SER A 303 25.39 5.75 45.38
CA SER A 303 25.28 7.11 45.90
C SER A 303 24.03 7.84 45.41
N SER A 304 23.44 7.46 44.28
CA SER A 304 22.24 8.11 43.74
C SER A 304 20.94 7.42 44.18
N SER A 305 19.88 8.20 44.39
CA SER A 305 18.54 7.68 44.68
C SER A 305 17.77 7.27 43.42
N VAL A 306 16.73 6.46 43.59
CA VAL A 306 15.79 6.10 42.51
C VAL A 306 15.01 7.36 42.10
N MET A 307 14.99 7.68 40.81
CA MET A 307 14.26 8.82 40.23
C MET A 307 14.61 10.20 40.83
N GLY A 308 15.75 10.35 41.51
CA GLY A 308 16.16 11.63 42.09
C GLY A 308 15.34 12.08 43.30
N ILE A 309 14.58 11.18 43.92
CA ILE A 309 13.67 11.48 45.04
C ILE A 309 14.43 11.89 46.32
N ALA A 310 15.64 11.36 46.51
CA ALA A 310 16.55 11.75 47.59
C ALA A 310 17.88 12.30 47.06
N LYS A 311 18.48 13.24 47.80
CA LYS A 311 19.78 13.82 47.49
C LYS A 311 20.84 12.70 47.39
N PRO A 312 21.69 12.69 46.35
CA PRO A 312 22.79 11.74 46.28
C PRO A 312 23.73 11.90 47.47
N GLU A 313 24.08 10.80 48.14
CA GLU A 313 25.02 10.77 49.26
C GLU A 313 26.39 10.27 48.73
N PRO A 314 27.41 11.14 48.59
CA PRO A 314 28.74 10.73 48.18
C PRO A 314 29.44 9.94 49.30
N ILE A 315 30.48 9.18 48.94
CA ILE A 315 31.35 8.49 49.90
C ILE A 315 32.72 9.19 49.99
N PRO A 316 33.43 9.13 51.12
CA PRO A 316 34.81 9.62 51.21
C PRO A 316 35.77 8.89 50.26
N GLY A 317 36.80 9.58 49.74
CA GLY A 317 37.82 9.02 48.85
C GLY A 317 38.54 7.80 49.44
N ILE A 318 38.88 7.85 50.73
CA ILE A 318 39.48 6.70 51.44
C ILE A 318 38.58 5.45 51.43
N GLN A 319 37.25 5.63 51.46
CA GLN A 319 36.31 4.53 51.38
C GLN A 319 36.25 3.93 49.96
N LEU A 320 36.41 4.75 48.92
CA LEU A 320 36.58 4.26 47.55
C LEU A 320 37.83 3.38 47.42
N GLN A 321 38.97 3.81 47.98
CA GLN A 321 40.20 3.02 47.99
C GLN A 321 40.01 1.69 48.74
N ALA A 322 39.29 1.71 49.86
CA ALA A 322 38.93 0.48 50.58
C ALA A 322 38.10 -0.49 49.72
N TYR A 323 37.16 0.01 48.89
CA TYR A 323 36.43 -0.84 47.94
C TYR A 323 37.33 -1.43 46.86
N PHE A 324 38.25 -0.64 46.29
CA PHE A 324 39.20 -1.16 45.30
C PHE A 324 40.08 -2.26 45.88
N ILE A 325 40.61 -2.07 47.08
CA ILE A 325 41.41 -3.08 47.78
C ILE A 325 40.55 -4.32 48.09
N SER A 326 39.33 -4.14 48.61
CA SER A 326 38.42 -5.25 48.92
C SER A 326 38.08 -6.06 47.66
N GLN A 327 37.87 -5.42 46.50
CA GLN A 327 37.68 -6.10 45.23
C GLN A 327 38.89 -6.96 44.85
N LEU A 328 40.11 -6.42 44.97
CA LEU A 328 41.34 -7.14 44.65
C LEU A 328 41.51 -8.39 45.53
N ILE A 329 41.43 -8.23 46.85
CA ILE A 329 41.67 -9.33 47.80
C ILE A 329 40.53 -10.36 47.77
N SER A 330 39.27 -9.92 47.69
CA SER A 330 38.11 -10.83 47.66
C SER A 330 38.09 -11.66 46.39
N ALA A 331 38.42 -11.06 45.24
CA ALA A 331 38.52 -11.79 44.00
C ALA A 331 39.69 -12.79 44.04
N ALA A 332 40.86 -12.38 44.53
CA ALA A 332 42.05 -13.22 44.54
C ALA A 332 41.98 -14.40 45.53
N VAL A 333 41.45 -14.16 46.75
CA VAL A 333 41.40 -15.14 47.84
C VAL A 333 40.10 -15.95 47.81
N ASP A 334 38.96 -15.24 47.78
CA ASP A 334 37.64 -15.87 47.96
C ASP A 334 37.03 -16.30 46.61
N GLY A 335 37.54 -15.78 45.49
CA GLY A 335 36.98 -16.02 44.16
C GLY A 335 35.73 -15.20 43.87
N ARG A 336 35.55 -14.05 44.55
CA ARG A 336 34.42 -13.14 44.29
C ARG A 336 34.42 -12.72 42.80
N PRO A 337 33.28 -12.84 42.09
CA PRO A 337 33.21 -12.50 40.67
C PRO A 337 33.65 -11.06 40.39
N LEU A 338 34.44 -10.88 39.34
CA LEU A 338 34.72 -9.56 38.75
C LEU A 338 33.66 -9.25 37.69
N LEU A 339 33.37 -7.97 37.50
CA LEU A 339 32.49 -7.54 36.40
C LEU A 339 33.20 -7.75 35.06
N LYS A 340 32.51 -8.44 34.16
CA LYS A 340 32.93 -8.78 32.81
C LYS A 340 31.85 -8.38 31.83
N VAL A 341 32.26 -8.05 30.62
CA VAL A 341 31.38 -7.76 29.49
C VAL A 341 31.55 -8.85 28.44
N TRP A 342 30.58 -8.95 27.54
CA TRP A 342 30.71 -9.86 26.40
C TRP A 342 31.55 -9.21 25.30
N PRO A 343 32.16 -10.02 24.41
CA PRO A 343 32.72 -9.49 23.17
C PRO A 343 31.63 -8.82 22.33
N ASP A 344 31.96 -7.75 21.62
CA ASP A 344 31.03 -6.93 20.82
C ASP A 344 30.12 -7.76 19.91
N LEU A 345 30.66 -8.81 19.27
CA LEU A 345 29.89 -9.68 18.37
C LEU A 345 28.77 -10.43 19.10
N VAL A 346 29.01 -10.87 20.34
CA VAL A 346 28.00 -11.58 21.15
C VAL A 346 26.94 -10.59 21.63
N GLU A 347 27.33 -9.37 21.98
CA GLU A 347 26.39 -8.29 22.32
C GLU A 347 25.50 -7.92 21.14
N TYR A 348 26.04 -7.80 19.94
CA TYR A 348 25.27 -7.51 18.72
C TYR A 348 24.29 -8.62 18.39
N LEU A 349 24.71 -9.89 18.53
CA LEU A 349 23.82 -11.04 18.37
C LEU A 349 22.71 -11.04 19.42
N TRP A 350 23.01 -10.70 20.67
CA TRP A 350 22.02 -10.61 21.74
C TRP A 350 20.96 -9.54 21.45
N VAL A 351 21.37 -8.35 21.03
CA VAL A 351 20.45 -7.25 20.64
C VAL A 351 19.58 -7.68 19.44
N PHE A 352 20.17 -8.35 18.45
CA PHE A 352 19.43 -8.90 17.31
C PHE A 352 18.40 -9.96 17.73
N VAL A 353 18.77 -10.89 18.61
CA VAL A 353 17.85 -11.93 19.13
C VAL A 353 16.62 -11.29 19.76
N TRP A 354 16.78 -10.25 20.57
CA TRP A 354 15.64 -9.55 21.19
C TRP A 354 14.80 -8.75 20.19
N SER A 355 15.42 -8.18 19.15
CA SER A 355 14.68 -7.60 18.03
C SER A 355 13.84 -8.65 17.30
N TYR A 356 14.40 -9.84 17.05
CA TYR A 356 13.71 -10.95 16.40
C TYR A 356 12.57 -11.50 17.27
N VAL A 357 12.80 -11.72 18.57
CA VAL A 357 11.76 -12.15 19.52
C VAL A 357 10.60 -11.15 19.53
N GLY A 358 10.89 -9.84 19.51
CA GLY A 358 9.86 -8.79 19.39
C GLY A 358 9.03 -8.92 18.11
N ALA A 359 9.67 -9.13 16.96
CA ALA A 359 8.96 -9.27 15.69
C ALA A 359 8.10 -10.55 15.63
N VAL A 360 8.65 -11.69 16.05
CA VAL A 360 7.99 -13.01 15.99
C VAL A 360 6.79 -13.09 16.94
N THR A 361 6.93 -12.57 18.17
CA THR A 361 5.88 -12.64 19.20
C THR A 361 4.61 -11.98 18.70
N ILE A 362 4.73 -10.79 18.10
CA ILE A 362 3.60 -10.05 17.54
C ILE A 362 3.02 -10.74 16.31
N TRP A 363 3.88 -11.28 15.44
CA TRP A 363 3.45 -11.98 14.24
C TRP A 363 2.65 -13.26 14.52
N ARG A 364 3.04 -14.05 15.53
CA ARG A 364 2.38 -15.31 15.89
C ARG A 364 1.06 -15.11 16.60
N ILE A 365 0.98 -14.15 17.53
CA ILE A 365 -0.19 -14.00 18.41
C ILE A 365 -1.36 -13.33 17.68
N ARG A 366 -1.09 -12.34 16.80
CA ARG A 366 -2.07 -11.59 15.99
C ARG A 366 -3.29 -11.01 16.75
N HIS A 367 -3.25 -10.99 18.08
CA HIS A 367 -4.27 -10.45 18.96
C HIS A 367 -3.68 -9.37 19.86
N ALA A 368 -4.21 -8.14 19.79
CA ALA A 368 -3.64 -6.97 20.46
C ALA A 368 -3.47 -7.14 21.98
N THR A 369 -4.48 -7.68 22.68
CA THR A 369 -4.43 -7.84 24.14
C THR A 369 -3.40 -8.89 24.58
N ARG A 370 -3.39 -10.06 23.94
CA ARG A 370 -2.40 -11.12 24.22
C ARG A 370 -0.99 -10.66 23.87
N SER A 371 -0.81 -9.94 22.76
CA SER A 371 0.47 -9.35 22.38
C SER A 371 0.99 -8.38 23.44
N PHE A 372 0.13 -7.53 24.00
CA PHE A 372 0.51 -6.60 25.08
C PHE A 372 1.04 -7.33 26.32
N PHE A 373 0.33 -8.36 26.80
CA PHE A 373 0.81 -9.16 27.93
C PHE A 373 2.14 -9.88 27.61
N CYS A 374 2.28 -10.44 26.41
CA CYS A 374 3.54 -11.08 26.01
C CYS A 374 4.72 -10.10 25.92
N ILE A 375 4.48 -8.85 25.50
CA ILE A 375 5.47 -7.77 25.54
C ILE A 375 5.92 -7.51 26.98
N LEU A 376 4.98 -7.31 27.91
CA LEU A 376 5.31 -7.07 29.32
C LEU A 376 6.11 -8.21 29.93
N VAL A 377 5.70 -9.46 29.68
CA VAL A 377 6.41 -10.66 30.15
C VAL A 377 7.82 -10.72 29.56
N SER A 378 7.98 -10.42 28.27
CA SER A 378 9.29 -10.45 27.59
C SER A 378 10.24 -9.39 28.13
N CYS A 379 9.76 -8.16 28.35
CA CYS A 379 10.55 -7.09 28.98
C CYS A 379 10.97 -7.47 30.41
N PHE A 380 10.06 -8.09 31.18
CA PHE A 380 10.36 -8.57 32.53
C PHE A 380 11.42 -9.67 32.52
N VAL A 381 11.28 -10.67 31.64
CA VAL A 381 12.24 -11.77 31.48
C VAL A 381 13.62 -11.24 31.07
N LEU A 382 13.69 -10.33 30.11
CA LEU A 382 14.93 -9.69 29.68
C LEU A 382 15.62 -8.98 30.86
N THR A 383 14.88 -8.12 31.58
CA THR A 383 15.42 -7.37 32.72
C THR A 383 15.90 -8.29 33.84
N VAL A 384 15.11 -9.32 34.19
CA VAL A 384 15.48 -10.30 35.22
C VAL A 384 16.70 -11.11 34.79
N SER A 385 16.78 -11.54 33.52
CA SER A 385 17.92 -12.30 33.00
C SER A 385 19.22 -11.50 33.04
N ALA A 386 19.17 -10.21 32.66
CA ALA A 386 20.31 -9.30 32.74
C ALA A 386 20.73 -9.05 34.20
N TYR A 387 19.76 -8.89 35.11
CA TYR A 387 20.04 -8.74 36.53
C TYR A 387 20.69 -9.99 37.15
N LEU A 388 20.19 -11.18 36.82
CA LEU A 388 20.79 -12.44 37.29
C LEU A 388 22.22 -12.60 36.74
N ALA A 389 22.44 -12.32 35.45
CA ALA A 389 23.78 -12.32 34.85
C ALA A 389 24.73 -11.37 35.61
N PHE A 390 24.26 -10.18 35.96
CA PHE A 390 25.02 -9.20 36.76
C PHE A 390 25.42 -9.72 38.14
N LEU A 391 24.55 -10.48 38.83
CA LEU A 391 24.90 -11.10 40.11
C LEU A 391 26.04 -12.13 39.99
N TYR A 392 26.16 -12.78 38.83
CA TYR A 392 27.28 -13.67 38.49
C TYR A 392 28.50 -12.94 37.92
N GLY A 393 28.49 -11.60 37.88
CA GLY A 393 29.59 -10.77 37.37
C GLY A 393 29.55 -10.50 35.86
N TRP A 394 28.43 -10.73 35.18
CA TRP A 394 28.27 -10.40 33.76
C TRP A 394 27.41 -9.15 33.58
N TRP A 395 27.99 -8.10 33.02
CA TRP A 395 27.25 -6.93 32.56
C TRP A 395 26.92 -7.11 31.09
N ILE A 396 25.64 -7.36 30.80
CA ILE A 396 25.12 -7.58 29.44
C ILE A 396 24.19 -6.42 29.04
N PRO A 397 24.08 -6.09 27.74
CA PRO A 397 23.32 -4.94 27.28
C PRO A 397 21.81 -5.12 27.46
N LEU A 398 21.21 -4.28 28.30
CA LEU A 398 19.78 -4.27 28.63
C LEU A 398 18.99 -3.26 27.80
N ILE A 399 19.42 -1.99 27.78
CA ILE A 399 18.68 -0.89 27.15
C ILE A 399 18.64 -1.03 25.63
N PRO A 400 19.75 -1.29 24.91
CA PRO A 400 19.68 -1.58 23.47
C PRO A 400 18.72 -2.73 23.15
N SER A 401 18.73 -3.79 23.96
CA SER A 401 17.86 -4.96 23.79
C SER A 401 16.37 -4.63 24.00
N LEU A 402 16.03 -3.87 25.05
CA LEU A 402 14.66 -3.41 25.33
C LEU A 402 14.14 -2.46 24.23
N VAL A 403 14.97 -1.51 23.79
CA VAL A 403 14.63 -0.57 22.71
C VAL A 403 14.41 -1.32 21.39
N CYS A 404 15.31 -2.25 21.04
CA CYS A 404 15.15 -3.11 19.86
C CYS A 404 13.85 -3.91 19.89
N PHE A 405 13.58 -4.56 21.02
CA PHE A 405 12.36 -5.33 21.22
C PHE A 405 11.10 -4.45 21.06
N GLY A 406 11.08 -3.29 21.72
CA GLY A 406 9.96 -2.35 21.68
C GLY A 406 9.70 -1.79 20.29
N ILE A 407 10.73 -1.30 19.59
CA ILE A 407 10.60 -0.76 18.22
C ILE A 407 10.13 -1.84 17.25
N SER A 408 10.67 -3.06 17.35
CA SER A 408 10.26 -4.18 16.49
C SER A 408 8.79 -4.55 16.73
N ALA A 409 8.36 -4.58 17.99
CA ALA A 409 6.97 -4.86 18.35
C ALA A 409 5.99 -3.77 17.86
N ILE A 410 6.34 -2.49 18.04
CA ILE A 410 5.54 -1.35 17.56
C ILE A 410 5.42 -1.38 16.04
N TRP A 411 6.54 -1.56 15.33
CA TRP A 411 6.56 -1.62 13.87
C TRP A 411 5.68 -2.76 13.33
N MET A 412 5.82 -3.96 13.91
CA MET A 412 5.00 -5.12 13.51
C MET A 412 3.52 -4.92 13.81
N THR A 413 3.18 -4.31 14.94
CA THR A 413 1.78 -4.01 15.29
C THR A 413 1.16 -3.05 14.28
N SER A 414 1.88 -1.97 13.94
CA SER A 414 1.46 -1.00 12.93
C SER A 414 1.29 -1.65 11.55
N HIS A 415 2.24 -2.50 11.15
CA HIS A 415 2.17 -3.21 9.88
C HIS A 415 0.97 -4.17 9.79
N ILE A 416 0.70 -4.95 10.86
CA ILE A 416 -0.46 -5.85 10.91
C ILE A 416 -1.76 -5.04 10.86
N ALA A 417 -1.85 -3.93 11.60
CA ALA A 417 -3.02 -3.06 11.59
C ALA A 417 -3.29 -2.48 10.20
N HIS A 418 -2.24 -2.01 9.51
CA HIS A 418 -2.35 -1.50 8.13
C HIS A 418 -2.86 -2.59 7.17
N MET A 419 -2.29 -3.79 7.23
CA MET A 419 -2.73 -4.93 6.39
C MET A 419 -4.19 -5.32 6.67
N GLN A 420 -4.64 -5.29 7.92
CA GLN A 420 -6.04 -5.55 8.29
C GLN A 420 -6.97 -4.47 7.74
N GLN A 421 -6.56 -3.20 7.78
CA GLN A 421 -7.32 -2.09 7.24
C GLN A 421 -7.43 -2.13 5.72
N GLU A 422 -6.33 -2.43 5.01
CA GLU A 422 -6.35 -2.63 3.56
C GLU A 422 -7.26 -3.80 3.16
N LEU A 423 -7.20 -4.91 3.88
CA LEU A 423 -8.07 -6.06 3.63
C LEU A 423 -9.54 -5.71 3.86
N LYS A 424 -9.85 -5.00 4.95
CA LYS A 424 -11.22 -4.53 5.24
C LYS A 424 -11.72 -3.61 4.14
N ARG A 425 -10.92 -2.61 3.74
CA ARG A 425 -11.27 -1.66 2.67
C ARG A 425 -11.49 -2.36 1.34
N SER A 426 -10.68 -3.35 1.00
CA SER A 426 -10.84 -4.14 -0.22
C SER A 426 -12.13 -4.96 -0.20
N LYS A 427 -12.46 -5.61 0.94
CA LYS A 427 -13.72 -6.35 1.11
C LYS A 427 -14.95 -5.43 1.01
N GLU A 428 -14.93 -4.29 1.69
CA GLU A 428 -16.02 -3.30 1.64
C GLU A 428 -16.20 -2.75 0.24
N PHE A 429 -15.11 -2.41 -0.46
CA PHE A 429 -15.16 -1.95 -1.84
C PHE A 429 -15.82 -2.98 -2.77
N LEU A 430 -15.42 -4.25 -2.71
CA LEU A 430 -16.01 -5.31 -3.53
C LEU A 430 -17.50 -5.51 -3.21
N HIS A 431 -17.88 -5.46 -1.93
CA HIS A 431 -19.29 -5.55 -1.53
C HIS A 431 -20.11 -4.38 -2.08
N HIS A 432 -19.59 -3.15 -2.02
CA HIS A 432 -20.23 -1.98 -2.60
C HIS A 432 -20.33 -2.04 -4.12
N VAL A 433 -19.28 -2.49 -4.83
CA VAL A 433 -19.30 -2.65 -6.29
C VAL A 433 -20.42 -3.61 -6.70
N ILE A 434 -20.51 -4.78 -6.06
CA ILE A 434 -21.53 -5.79 -6.37
C ILE A 434 -22.96 -5.27 -6.07
N ASN A 435 -23.15 -4.53 -4.98
CA ASN A 435 -24.46 -3.97 -4.61
C ASN A 435 -24.88 -2.74 -5.42
N THR A 436 -23.95 -2.05 -6.07
CA THR A 436 -24.25 -0.91 -6.96
C THR A 436 -24.78 -1.37 -8.31
N ILE A 437 -24.51 -2.62 -8.71
CA ILE A 437 -25.04 -3.19 -9.95
C ILE A 437 -26.55 -3.41 -9.79
N PRO A 438 -27.39 -2.83 -10.67
CA PRO A 438 -28.84 -2.91 -10.55
C PRO A 438 -29.41 -4.28 -10.93
N ASP A 439 -28.71 -5.04 -11.78
CA ASP A 439 -29.09 -6.40 -12.16
C ASP A 439 -28.88 -7.35 -10.94
N PRO A 440 -29.84 -8.23 -10.62
CA PRO A 440 -29.65 -9.26 -9.61
C PRO A 440 -28.44 -10.15 -9.88
N ILE A 441 -27.56 -10.30 -8.89
CA ILE A 441 -26.37 -11.14 -8.96
C ILE A 441 -26.40 -12.15 -7.83
N PHE A 442 -26.13 -13.42 -8.18
CA PHE A 442 -25.91 -14.49 -7.23
C PHE A 442 -24.61 -15.24 -7.52
N VAL A 443 -24.01 -15.81 -6.48
CA VAL A 443 -22.88 -16.73 -6.58
C VAL A 443 -23.23 -18.01 -5.83
N LYS A 444 -23.06 -19.17 -6.46
CA LYS A 444 -23.27 -20.50 -5.85
C LYS A 444 -21.97 -21.29 -5.75
N ASN A 445 -21.88 -22.15 -4.74
CA ASN A 445 -20.85 -23.19 -4.64
C ASN A 445 -21.21 -24.42 -5.51
N GLU A 446 -20.33 -25.42 -5.55
CA GLU A 446 -20.55 -26.70 -6.26
C GLU A 446 -21.76 -27.50 -5.72
N GLN A 447 -22.21 -27.20 -4.50
CA GLN A 447 -23.41 -27.80 -3.90
C GLN A 447 -24.70 -27.03 -4.26
N HIS A 448 -24.65 -26.08 -5.20
CA HIS A 448 -25.76 -25.23 -5.61
C HIS A 448 -26.39 -24.43 -4.46
N GLN A 449 -25.57 -24.01 -3.50
CA GLN A 449 -25.97 -23.13 -2.40
C GLN A 449 -25.46 -21.72 -2.64
N TRP A 450 -26.29 -20.71 -2.36
CA TRP A 450 -25.89 -19.31 -2.50
C TRP A 450 -24.83 -18.92 -1.46
N ILE A 451 -23.71 -18.36 -1.91
CA ILE A 451 -22.60 -17.91 -1.05
C ILE A 451 -22.44 -16.38 -1.05
N VAL A 452 -22.85 -15.70 -2.13
CA VAL A 452 -22.82 -14.25 -2.26
C VAL A 452 -24.04 -13.82 -3.05
N LEU A 453 -24.77 -12.83 -2.55
CA LEU A 453 -25.92 -12.22 -3.19
C LEU A 453 -25.78 -10.70 -3.12
N ASN A 454 -26.14 -9.99 -4.19
CA ASN A 454 -26.24 -8.54 -4.14
C ASN A 454 -27.63 -8.10 -3.61
N GLU A 455 -27.74 -6.82 -3.24
CA GLU A 455 -29.02 -6.28 -2.78
C GLU A 455 -30.13 -6.35 -3.84
N ALA A 456 -29.78 -6.19 -5.13
CA ALA A 456 -30.75 -6.29 -6.21
C ALA A 456 -31.41 -7.68 -6.25
N TYR A 457 -30.64 -8.75 -6.05
CA TYR A 457 -31.17 -10.12 -5.97
C TYR A 457 -32.10 -10.32 -4.77
N CYS A 458 -31.71 -9.83 -3.59
CA CYS A 458 -32.55 -9.93 -2.40
C CYS A 458 -33.89 -9.18 -2.58
N ARG A 459 -33.86 -8.00 -3.22
CA ARG A 459 -35.08 -7.25 -3.56
C ARG A 459 -35.92 -7.96 -4.64
N PHE A 460 -35.28 -8.58 -5.62
CA PHE A 460 -35.95 -9.24 -6.74
C PHE A 460 -36.65 -10.53 -6.32
N ILE A 461 -36.00 -11.37 -5.48
CA ILE A 461 -36.61 -12.59 -4.94
C ILE A 461 -37.62 -12.28 -3.81
N GLY A 462 -37.46 -11.17 -3.09
CA GLY A 462 -38.37 -10.76 -2.01
C GLY A 462 -37.99 -11.27 -0.61
N TYR A 463 -36.80 -11.85 -0.43
CA TYR A 463 -36.30 -12.34 0.86
C TYR A 463 -35.01 -11.62 1.29
N PRO A 464 -34.81 -11.37 2.60
CA PRO A 464 -33.58 -10.80 3.11
C PRO A 464 -32.40 -11.77 2.95
N ASN A 465 -31.22 -11.22 2.64
CA ASN A 465 -29.96 -11.96 2.42
C ASN A 465 -29.69 -13.05 3.49
N LYS A 466 -29.94 -12.74 4.77
CA LYS A 466 -29.72 -13.67 5.90
C LYS A 466 -30.51 -14.98 5.82
N LEU A 467 -31.64 -15.01 5.12
CA LEU A 467 -32.44 -16.23 4.94
C LEU A 467 -31.99 -17.04 3.72
N LEU A 468 -31.33 -16.40 2.75
CA LEU A 468 -30.96 -17.01 1.47
C LEU A 468 -29.57 -17.63 1.47
N ILE A 469 -28.59 -17.05 2.17
CA ILE A 469 -27.22 -17.59 2.17
C ILE A 469 -27.18 -19.02 2.71
N GLU A 470 -26.36 -19.86 2.08
CA GLU A 470 -26.21 -21.31 2.33
C GLU A 470 -27.46 -22.15 2.03
N LYS A 471 -28.48 -21.57 1.39
CA LYS A 471 -29.68 -22.27 0.91
C LYS A 471 -29.64 -22.53 -0.59
N SER A 472 -30.54 -23.40 -1.05
CA SER A 472 -30.66 -23.79 -2.46
C SER A 472 -31.95 -23.24 -3.09
N ASP A 473 -32.04 -23.28 -4.42
CA ASP A 473 -33.23 -22.80 -5.14
C ASP A 473 -34.52 -23.52 -4.72
N TYR A 474 -34.42 -24.81 -4.37
CA TYR A 474 -35.57 -25.62 -3.94
C TYR A 474 -36.22 -25.15 -2.63
N ASP A 475 -35.50 -24.35 -1.83
CA ASP A 475 -36.03 -23.83 -0.57
C ASP A 475 -36.99 -22.65 -0.79
N PHE A 476 -36.95 -21.99 -1.97
CA PHE A 476 -37.64 -20.72 -2.21
C PHE A 476 -38.43 -20.65 -3.54
N PHE A 477 -38.15 -21.51 -4.52
CA PHE A 477 -38.83 -21.52 -5.82
C PHE A 477 -39.76 -22.72 -5.98
N PRO A 478 -40.80 -22.61 -6.83
CA PRO A 478 -41.59 -23.76 -7.27
C PRO A 478 -40.70 -24.87 -7.84
N ILE A 479 -41.04 -26.14 -7.59
CA ILE A 479 -40.22 -27.31 -7.97
C ILE A 479 -39.81 -27.27 -9.45
N HIS A 480 -40.76 -26.92 -10.34
CA HIS A 480 -40.49 -26.89 -11.78
C HIS A 480 -39.49 -25.78 -12.18
N GLU A 481 -39.51 -24.62 -11.54
CA GLU A 481 -38.51 -23.55 -11.76
C GLU A 481 -37.15 -23.95 -11.18
N ALA A 482 -37.13 -24.48 -9.95
CA ALA A 482 -35.91 -24.93 -9.28
C ALA A 482 -35.21 -26.05 -10.06
N ASP A 483 -35.96 -26.99 -10.65
CA ASP A 483 -35.43 -28.05 -11.52
C ASP A 483 -34.76 -27.47 -12.78
N VAL A 484 -35.38 -26.47 -13.41
CA VAL A 484 -34.80 -25.77 -14.56
C VAL A 484 -33.50 -25.08 -14.15
N PHE A 485 -33.50 -24.31 -13.05
CA PHE A 485 -32.30 -23.62 -12.57
C PHE A 485 -31.17 -24.60 -12.27
N ARG A 486 -31.45 -25.73 -11.61
CA ARG A 486 -30.46 -26.76 -11.31
C ARG A 486 -29.89 -27.39 -12.57
N GLN A 487 -30.73 -27.75 -13.53
CA GLN A 487 -30.26 -28.31 -14.81
C GLN A 487 -29.36 -27.33 -15.57
N ARG A 488 -29.68 -26.02 -15.55
CA ARG A 488 -28.84 -24.98 -16.17
C ARG A 488 -27.52 -24.79 -15.44
N ASP A 489 -27.55 -24.78 -14.11
CA ASP A 489 -26.33 -24.68 -13.30
C ASP A 489 -25.41 -25.89 -13.55
N ASP A 490 -25.96 -27.11 -13.52
CA ASP A 490 -25.26 -28.36 -13.84
C ASP A 490 -24.59 -28.32 -15.21
N LEU A 491 -25.27 -27.78 -16.22
CA LEU A 491 -24.75 -27.67 -17.57
C LEU A 491 -23.51 -26.77 -17.60
N VAL A 492 -23.50 -25.66 -16.86
CA VAL A 492 -22.34 -24.75 -16.75
C VAL A 492 -21.19 -25.42 -16.02
N PHE A 493 -21.46 -26.15 -14.93
CA PHE A 493 -20.43 -26.91 -14.21
C PHE A 493 -19.81 -28.00 -15.09
N ARG A 494 -20.62 -28.73 -15.88
CA ARG A 494 -20.15 -29.81 -16.76
C ARG A 494 -19.40 -29.30 -17.99
N THR A 495 -19.93 -28.27 -18.66
CA THR A 495 -19.37 -27.76 -19.93
C THR A 495 -18.27 -26.73 -19.73
N GLN A 496 -18.20 -26.10 -18.55
CA GLN A 496 -17.30 -24.98 -18.23
C GLN A 496 -17.44 -23.76 -19.16
N GLN A 497 -18.54 -23.67 -19.91
CA GLN A 497 -18.85 -22.55 -20.79
C GLN A 497 -19.95 -21.70 -20.18
N ALA A 498 -19.87 -20.38 -20.39
CA ALA A 498 -20.93 -19.48 -19.98
C ALA A 498 -22.22 -19.79 -20.75
N GLN A 499 -23.35 -19.79 -20.04
CA GLN A 499 -24.66 -20.09 -20.60
C GLN A 499 -25.61 -18.91 -20.31
N GLU A 500 -26.45 -18.57 -21.28
CA GLU A 500 -27.48 -17.55 -21.14
C GLU A 500 -28.79 -18.16 -21.64
N HIS A 501 -29.81 -18.14 -20.78
CA HIS A 501 -31.11 -18.75 -21.06
C HIS A 501 -32.22 -17.85 -20.53
N GLU A 502 -33.35 -17.87 -21.24
CA GLU A 502 -34.59 -17.25 -20.79
C GLU A 502 -35.37 -18.27 -19.95
N GLU A 503 -35.84 -17.86 -18.78
CA GLU A 503 -36.50 -18.72 -17.80
C GLU A 503 -37.54 -17.93 -16.99
N GLU A 504 -38.46 -18.64 -16.35
CA GLU A 504 -39.46 -18.06 -15.46
C GLU A 504 -38.89 -17.94 -14.06
N PHE A 505 -39.23 -16.84 -13.39
CA PHE A 505 -38.80 -16.58 -12.02
C PHE A 505 -39.96 -16.03 -11.22
N THR A 506 -40.38 -16.78 -10.21
CA THR A 506 -41.45 -16.36 -9.29
C THR A 506 -40.86 -15.83 -7.99
N ASN A 507 -41.21 -14.60 -7.62
CA ASN A 507 -40.76 -13.99 -6.37
C ASN A 507 -41.63 -14.40 -5.16
N ALA A 508 -41.24 -13.97 -3.96
CA ALA A 508 -41.96 -14.26 -2.70
C ALA A 508 -43.43 -13.78 -2.68
N ASP A 509 -43.76 -12.75 -3.45
CA ASP A 509 -45.12 -12.21 -3.56
C ASP A 509 -45.99 -13.01 -4.58
N GLY A 510 -45.41 -13.99 -5.26
CA GLY A 510 -46.08 -14.81 -6.27
C GLY A 510 -46.14 -14.17 -7.67
N HIS A 511 -45.40 -13.08 -7.91
CA HIS A 511 -45.29 -12.49 -9.24
C HIS A 511 -44.23 -13.23 -10.07
N THR A 512 -44.62 -13.71 -11.25
CA THR A 512 -43.74 -14.39 -12.19
C THR A 512 -43.19 -13.42 -13.22
N TYR A 513 -41.87 -13.38 -13.35
CA TYR A 513 -41.12 -12.57 -14.30
C TYR A 513 -40.56 -13.47 -15.41
N GLN A 514 -40.47 -12.92 -16.62
CA GLN A 514 -39.66 -13.50 -17.69
C GLN A 514 -38.26 -12.93 -17.55
N ILE A 515 -37.29 -13.77 -17.23
CA ILE A 515 -35.91 -13.36 -16.98
C ILE A 515 -34.95 -13.98 -17.98
N ALA A 516 -33.85 -13.28 -18.27
CA ALA A 516 -32.68 -13.84 -18.91
C ALA A 516 -31.56 -13.97 -17.87
N THR A 517 -31.09 -15.19 -17.62
CA THR A 517 -30.03 -15.44 -16.65
C THR A 517 -28.76 -15.88 -17.36
N LYS A 518 -27.72 -15.07 -17.22
CA LYS A 518 -26.37 -15.40 -17.67
C LYS A 518 -25.55 -16.00 -16.54
N ARG A 519 -25.12 -17.24 -16.70
CA ARG A 519 -24.35 -18.03 -15.74
C ARG A 519 -22.93 -18.23 -16.26
N SER A 520 -21.94 -17.96 -15.42
CA SER A 520 -20.52 -18.12 -15.75
C SER A 520 -19.78 -18.80 -14.61
N LEU A 521 -18.80 -19.63 -14.96
CA LEU A 521 -17.99 -20.34 -13.98
C LEU A 521 -16.74 -19.53 -13.63
N HIS A 522 -16.47 -19.35 -12.35
CA HIS A 522 -15.27 -18.71 -11.82
C HIS A 522 -14.50 -19.70 -10.96
N LYS A 523 -13.19 -19.81 -11.18
CA LYS A 523 -12.31 -20.67 -10.39
C LYS A 523 -11.44 -19.81 -9.47
N ASP A 524 -11.47 -20.11 -8.17
CA ASP A 524 -10.63 -19.40 -7.21
C ASP A 524 -9.16 -19.89 -7.25
N SER A 525 -8.30 -19.21 -6.48
CA SER A 525 -6.89 -19.60 -6.35
C SER A 525 -6.64 -20.94 -5.65
N ALA A 526 -7.64 -21.49 -4.94
CA ALA A 526 -7.58 -22.79 -4.28
C ALA A 526 -8.09 -23.93 -5.18
N GLY A 527 -8.70 -23.59 -6.32
CA GLY A 527 -9.19 -24.51 -7.32
C GLY A 527 -10.68 -24.84 -7.23
N ASN A 528 -11.42 -24.22 -6.31
CA ASN A 528 -12.87 -24.39 -6.17
C ASN A 528 -13.60 -23.65 -7.28
N PHE A 529 -14.67 -24.25 -7.81
CA PHE A 529 -15.53 -23.60 -8.79
C PHE A 529 -16.71 -22.90 -8.13
N PHE A 530 -16.96 -21.67 -8.56
CA PHE A 530 -18.08 -20.84 -8.17
C PHE A 530 -18.88 -20.45 -9.40
N LEU A 531 -20.20 -20.64 -9.36
CA LEU A 531 -21.09 -20.22 -10.43
C LEU A 531 -21.60 -18.82 -10.14
N VAL A 532 -21.34 -17.87 -11.03
CA VAL A 532 -21.82 -16.49 -10.95
C VAL A 532 -22.97 -16.32 -11.93
N GLY A 533 -24.15 -16.00 -11.42
CA GLY A 533 -25.34 -15.72 -12.21
C GLY A 533 -25.71 -14.24 -12.17
N VAL A 534 -26.04 -13.67 -13.33
CA VAL A 534 -26.61 -12.33 -13.47
C VAL A 534 -27.98 -12.47 -14.14
N ILE A 535 -29.01 -11.91 -13.51
CA ILE A 535 -30.39 -11.98 -13.98
C ILE A 535 -30.77 -10.62 -14.59
N ARG A 536 -31.49 -10.66 -15.70
CA ARG A 536 -32.12 -9.48 -16.30
C ARG A 536 -33.59 -9.73 -16.49
N ASP A 537 -34.43 -8.85 -15.97
CA ASP A 537 -35.87 -8.86 -16.26
C ASP A 537 -36.10 -8.45 -17.73
N ILE A 538 -36.69 -9.34 -18.51
CA ILE A 538 -37.04 -9.14 -19.92
C ILE A 538 -38.55 -9.16 -20.16
N THR A 539 -39.37 -9.11 -19.11
CA THR A 539 -40.84 -9.18 -19.19
C THR A 539 -41.41 -8.10 -20.10
N GLN A 540 -41.02 -6.84 -19.88
CA GLN A 540 -41.45 -5.71 -20.72
C GLN A 540 -40.96 -5.84 -22.17
N ARG A 541 -39.71 -6.29 -22.34
CA ARG A 541 -39.13 -6.50 -23.67
C ARG A 541 -39.93 -7.55 -24.45
N LYS A 542 -40.28 -8.68 -23.82
CA LYS A 542 -41.09 -9.74 -24.46
C LYS A 542 -42.48 -9.24 -24.83
N LEU A 543 -43.13 -8.47 -23.96
CA LEU A 543 -44.44 -7.86 -24.25
C LEU A 543 -44.35 -6.89 -25.44
N MET A 544 -43.31 -6.05 -25.50
CA MET A 544 -43.08 -5.14 -26.62
C MET A 544 -42.77 -5.89 -27.92
N GLU A 545 -41.97 -6.97 -27.87
CA GLU A 545 -41.68 -7.80 -29.04
C GLU A 545 -42.95 -8.45 -29.61
N GLU A 546 -43.86 -8.94 -28.76
CA GLU A 546 -45.16 -9.45 -29.21
C GLU A 546 -46.04 -8.35 -29.80
N GLN A 547 -46.08 -7.17 -29.16
CA GLN A 547 -46.86 -6.04 -29.64
C GLN A 547 -46.35 -5.53 -31.00
N LEU A 548 -45.03 -5.45 -31.18
CA LEU A 548 -44.39 -5.09 -32.45
C LEU A 548 -44.74 -6.09 -33.55
N LYS A 549 -44.74 -7.40 -33.27
CA LYS A 549 -45.16 -8.42 -34.23
C LYS A 549 -46.61 -8.24 -34.67
N ARG A 550 -47.52 -7.90 -33.75
CA ARG A 550 -48.93 -7.63 -34.07
C ARG A 550 -49.08 -6.39 -34.95
N ASN A 551 -48.42 -5.28 -34.59
CA ASN A 551 -48.47 -4.04 -35.35
C ASN A 551 -47.87 -4.19 -36.76
N ALA A 552 -46.77 -4.94 -36.89
CA ALA A 552 -46.14 -5.20 -38.19
C ALA A 552 -47.08 -5.99 -39.13
N ALA A 553 -47.80 -6.98 -38.60
CA ALA A 553 -48.78 -7.74 -39.37
C ALA A 553 -49.97 -6.87 -39.83
N GLU A 554 -50.41 -5.92 -39.00
CA GLU A 554 -51.49 -4.99 -39.34
C GLU A 554 -51.07 -3.97 -40.42
N LEU A 555 -49.88 -3.37 -40.27
CA LEU A 555 -49.31 -2.46 -41.26
C LEU A 555 -49.13 -3.11 -42.63
N SER A 556 -48.69 -4.36 -42.67
CA SER A 556 -48.55 -5.10 -43.93
C SER A 556 -49.88 -5.21 -44.69
N ARG A 557 -50.99 -5.51 -43.99
CA ARG A 557 -52.32 -5.60 -44.60
C ARG A 557 -52.80 -4.25 -45.14
N PHE A 558 -52.53 -3.16 -44.42
CA PHE A 558 -52.93 -1.82 -44.85
C PHE A 558 -52.16 -1.36 -46.10
N ASN A 559 -50.88 -1.74 -46.21
CA ASN A 559 -50.04 -1.37 -47.34
C ASN A 559 -50.50 -2.04 -48.66
N ASP A 560 -50.92 -3.31 -48.59
CA ASP A 560 -51.45 -4.04 -49.75
C ASP A 560 -52.74 -3.38 -50.30
N GLU A 561 -53.60 -2.86 -49.42
CA GLU A 561 -54.83 -2.16 -49.82
C GLU A 561 -54.55 -0.81 -50.50
N LEU A 562 -53.54 -0.08 -50.02
CA LEU A 562 -53.13 1.21 -50.61
C LEU A 562 -52.58 1.06 -52.03
N GLN A 563 -51.77 0.03 -52.29
CA GLN A 563 -51.20 -0.20 -53.62
C GLN A 563 -52.30 -0.42 -54.69
N LEU A 564 -53.32 -1.22 -54.37
CA LEU A 564 -54.46 -1.47 -55.28
C LEU A 564 -55.27 -0.19 -55.60
N LYS A 565 -55.38 0.75 -54.65
CA LYS A 565 -56.04 2.04 -54.88
C LYS A 565 -55.21 2.97 -55.76
N GLU A 566 -53.89 2.97 -55.61
CA GLU A 566 -53.00 3.83 -56.39
C GLU A 566 -52.98 3.44 -57.88
N GLU A 567 -52.93 2.14 -58.19
CA GLU A 567 -52.93 1.64 -59.56
C GLU A 567 -54.21 2.05 -60.32
N ARG A 568 -55.37 1.96 -59.67
CA ARG A 568 -56.66 2.38 -60.25
C ARG A 568 -56.73 3.89 -60.48
N SER A 569 -56.15 4.69 -59.58
CA SER A 569 -56.09 6.14 -59.73
C SER A 569 -55.19 6.57 -60.89
N ARG A 570 -54.09 5.84 -61.14
CA ARG A 570 -53.16 6.14 -62.23
C ARG A 570 -53.79 5.90 -63.61
N TYR A 571 -54.53 4.81 -63.77
CA TYR A 571 -55.21 4.50 -65.05
C TYR A 571 -56.19 5.59 -65.51
N PHE A 572 -57.00 6.14 -64.59
CA PHE A 572 -57.96 7.22 -64.90
C PHE A 572 -57.31 8.59 -65.10
N ALA A 573 -56.06 8.79 -64.65
CA ALA A 573 -55.34 10.05 -64.86
C ALA A 573 -54.83 10.20 -66.30
N ASP A 574 -54.63 9.09 -67.03
CA ASP A 574 -53.95 9.08 -68.33
C ASP A 574 -54.87 8.72 -69.53
N HIS A 575 -56.07 8.21 -69.29
CA HIS A 575 -57.03 7.83 -70.34
C HIS A 575 -58.33 8.64 -70.28
N ASP A 576 -58.96 8.85 -71.43
CA ASP A 576 -60.28 9.46 -71.58
C ASP A 576 -61.35 8.45 -71.11
N PRO A 577 -62.18 8.79 -70.11
CA PRO A 577 -63.12 7.85 -69.51
C PRO A 577 -64.23 7.40 -70.44
N LEU A 578 -64.50 8.15 -71.52
CA LEU A 578 -65.54 7.80 -72.49
C LEU A 578 -65.03 6.84 -73.57
N THR A 579 -63.92 7.17 -74.22
CA THR A 579 -63.42 6.41 -75.39
C THR A 579 -62.35 5.38 -75.03
N GLY A 580 -61.77 5.45 -73.84
CA GLY A 580 -60.64 4.60 -73.42
C GLY A 580 -59.32 4.94 -74.11
N LEU A 581 -59.28 5.97 -74.96
CA LEU A 581 -58.07 6.45 -75.60
C LEU A 581 -57.21 7.29 -74.64
N PRO A 582 -55.90 7.43 -74.88
CA PRO A 582 -55.07 8.46 -74.26
C PRO A 582 -55.78 9.82 -74.19
N ASN A 583 -55.78 10.43 -73.00
CA ASN A 583 -56.33 11.77 -72.81
C ASN A 583 -55.30 12.84 -73.20
N ARG A 584 -55.69 14.12 -73.09
CA ARG A 584 -54.83 15.26 -73.43
C ARG A 584 -53.47 15.26 -72.72
N LYS A 585 -53.41 14.83 -71.46
CA LYS A 585 -52.16 14.80 -70.68
C LYS A 585 -51.24 13.70 -71.23
N PHE A 586 -51.76 12.48 -71.37
CA PHE A 586 -50.97 11.36 -71.87
C PHE A 586 -50.55 11.54 -73.34
N PHE A 587 -51.38 12.19 -74.16
CA PHE A 587 -51.01 12.65 -75.49
C PHE A 587 -49.77 13.55 -75.49
N ALA A 588 -49.74 14.57 -74.62
CA ALA A 588 -48.63 15.51 -74.58
C ALA A 588 -47.31 14.82 -74.20
N GLU A 589 -47.38 13.92 -73.21
CA GLU A 589 -46.24 13.07 -72.81
C GLU A 589 -45.78 12.17 -73.96
N LYS A 590 -46.71 11.48 -74.63
CA LYS A 590 -46.38 10.61 -75.77
C LYS A 590 -45.84 11.38 -76.96
N LEU A 591 -46.33 12.59 -77.23
CA LEU A 591 -45.80 13.44 -78.30
C LEU A 591 -44.37 13.86 -77.98
N TYR A 592 -44.12 14.32 -76.75
CA TYR A 592 -42.78 14.69 -76.29
C TYR A 592 -41.80 13.51 -76.42
N GLU A 593 -42.17 12.33 -75.92
CA GLU A 593 -41.36 11.11 -76.05
C GLU A 593 -41.09 10.75 -77.52
N SER A 594 -42.13 10.79 -78.36
CA SER A 594 -42.02 10.40 -79.77
C SER A 594 -41.15 11.38 -80.57
N LEU A 595 -41.27 12.67 -80.26
CA LEU A 595 -40.49 13.74 -80.88
C LEU A 595 -39.01 13.63 -80.49
N HIS A 596 -38.72 13.45 -79.20
CA HIS A 596 -37.35 13.26 -78.73
C HIS A 596 -36.73 11.98 -79.30
N TRP A 597 -37.50 10.89 -79.36
CA TRP A 597 -37.03 9.67 -80.01
C TRP A 597 -36.76 9.86 -81.51
N ALA A 598 -37.62 10.57 -82.23
CA ALA A 598 -37.43 10.90 -83.64
C ALA A 598 -36.21 11.80 -83.87
N GLN A 599 -35.97 12.79 -82.99
CA GLN A 599 -34.79 13.66 -82.97
C GLN A 599 -33.50 12.85 -82.84
N HIS A 600 -33.42 11.92 -81.87
CA HIS A 600 -32.22 11.11 -81.64
C HIS A 600 -31.93 10.10 -82.75
N ASN A 601 -32.97 9.61 -83.44
CA ASN A 601 -32.83 8.57 -84.47
C ASN A 601 -32.86 9.12 -85.91
N ASN A 602 -32.90 10.46 -86.09
CA ASN A 602 -33.05 11.12 -87.39
C ASN A 602 -34.24 10.60 -88.21
N LEU A 603 -35.39 10.40 -87.54
CA LEU A 603 -36.63 9.91 -88.15
C LEU A 603 -37.65 11.05 -88.28
N LEU A 604 -38.59 10.92 -89.21
CA LEU A 604 -39.71 11.85 -89.32
C LEU A 604 -40.85 11.43 -88.40
N LEU A 605 -41.52 12.41 -87.82
CA LEU A 605 -42.73 12.24 -87.00
C LEU A 605 -43.85 13.06 -87.63
N GLY A 606 -45.00 12.42 -87.90
CA GLY A 606 -46.21 13.11 -88.34
C GLY A 606 -47.17 13.32 -87.18
N LEU A 607 -47.71 14.53 -87.03
CA LEU A 607 -48.80 14.84 -86.13
C LEU A 607 -50.04 15.22 -86.94
N LEU A 608 -51.13 14.49 -86.74
CA LEU A 608 -52.43 14.77 -87.32
C LEU A 608 -53.32 15.33 -86.22
N PHE A 609 -53.94 16.48 -86.47
CA PHE A 609 -54.99 17.06 -85.66
C PHE A 609 -56.31 16.90 -86.40
N ILE A 610 -57.29 16.27 -85.76
CA ILE A 610 -58.52 15.77 -86.40
C ILE A 610 -59.71 16.33 -85.64
N ASP A 611 -60.65 16.91 -86.36
CA ASP A 611 -61.91 17.39 -85.80
C ASP A 611 -63.07 16.85 -86.63
N LEU A 612 -64.13 16.37 -85.96
CA LEU A 612 -65.27 15.79 -86.63
C LEU A 612 -66.23 16.86 -87.15
N ASP A 613 -66.37 16.93 -88.47
CA ASP A 613 -67.30 17.83 -89.10
C ASP A 613 -68.75 17.42 -88.81
N GLY A 614 -69.53 18.35 -88.25
CA GLY A 614 -70.96 18.14 -88.02
C GLY A 614 -71.29 17.37 -86.74
N PHE A 615 -70.31 17.04 -85.90
CA PHE A 615 -70.56 16.36 -84.61
C PHE A 615 -71.54 17.12 -83.71
N LYS A 616 -71.38 18.45 -83.61
CA LYS A 616 -72.34 19.29 -82.88
C LYS A 616 -73.78 19.12 -83.38
N GLN A 617 -73.99 19.03 -84.69
CA GLN A 617 -75.32 18.81 -85.27
C GLN A 617 -75.88 17.44 -84.88
N VAL A 618 -75.04 16.41 -84.77
CA VAL A 618 -75.45 15.09 -84.27
C VAL A 618 -75.91 15.18 -82.81
N ASN A 619 -75.14 15.86 -81.94
CA ASN A 619 -75.53 16.07 -80.54
C ASN A 619 -76.84 16.85 -80.42
N ASP A 620 -76.95 17.95 -81.17
CA ASP A 620 -78.11 18.84 -81.13
C ASP A 620 -79.38 18.14 -81.68
N THR A 621 -79.25 17.17 -82.59
CA THR A 621 -80.38 16.48 -83.25
C THR A 621 -80.74 15.15 -82.59
N LEU A 622 -79.75 14.36 -82.14
CA LEU A 622 -79.92 12.96 -81.69
C LEU A 622 -79.51 12.74 -80.22
N GLY A 623 -79.10 13.80 -79.52
CA GLY A 623 -78.75 13.76 -78.09
C GLY A 623 -77.30 13.37 -77.81
N HIS A 624 -76.82 13.76 -76.62
CA HIS A 624 -75.43 13.56 -76.21
C HIS A 624 -75.03 12.09 -76.07
N GLU A 625 -75.91 11.19 -75.65
CA GLU A 625 -75.58 9.75 -75.58
C GLU A 625 -75.28 9.14 -76.96
N THR A 626 -76.03 9.54 -77.99
CA THR A 626 -75.77 9.12 -79.38
C THR A 626 -74.46 9.72 -79.89
N GLY A 627 -74.17 10.96 -79.50
CA GLY A 627 -72.86 11.61 -79.69
C GLY A 627 -71.71 10.86 -79.06
N ASP A 628 -71.87 10.40 -77.83
CA ASP A 628 -70.86 9.65 -77.09
C ASP A 628 -70.61 8.28 -77.74
N ARG A 629 -71.66 7.56 -78.14
CA ARG A 629 -71.54 6.32 -78.94
C ARG A 629 -70.87 6.57 -80.29
N LEU A 630 -71.14 7.71 -80.93
CA LEU A 630 -70.47 8.13 -82.15
C LEU A 630 -68.98 8.33 -81.89
N LEU A 631 -68.59 9.02 -80.82
CA LEU A 631 -67.19 9.22 -80.45
C LEU A 631 -66.46 7.91 -80.13
N ILE A 632 -67.10 6.97 -79.41
CA ILE A 632 -66.55 5.64 -79.15
C ILE A 632 -66.33 4.87 -80.47
N THR A 633 -67.31 4.95 -81.38
CA THR A 633 -67.21 4.28 -82.69
C THR A 633 -66.11 4.89 -83.55
N ILE A 634 -65.98 6.22 -83.54
CA ILE A 634 -64.91 6.95 -84.23
C ILE A 634 -63.54 6.64 -83.63
N ALA A 635 -63.41 6.60 -82.30
CA ALA A 635 -62.20 6.20 -81.60
C ALA A 635 -61.75 4.78 -82.02
N GLY A 636 -62.69 3.84 -82.12
CA GLY A 636 -62.44 2.50 -82.65
C GLY A 636 -62.01 2.51 -84.12
N ARG A 637 -62.67 3.30 -84.97
CA ARG A 637 -62.30 3.44 -86.40
C ARG A 637 -60.92 4.05 -86.59
N LEU A 638 -60.57 5.06 -85.78
CA LEU A 638 -59.25 5.68 -85.79
C LEU A 638 -58.19 4.67 -85.35
N SER A 639 -58.38 4.02 -84.20
CA SER A 639 -57.45 3.00 -83.69
C SER A 639 -57.19 1.88 -84.69
N ASN A 640 -58.24 1.34 -85.32
CA ASN A 640 -58.14 0.29 -86.33
C ASN A 640 -57.54 0.76 -87.67
N SER A 641 -57.50 2.07 -87.91
CA SER A 641 -56.88 2.64 -89.11
C SER A 641 -55.36 2.78 -88.99
N LEU A 642 -54.84 2.64 -87.78
CA LEU A 642 -53.45 2.93 -87.40
C LEU A 642 -52.66 1.65 -87.06
N ARG A 643 -51.34 1.78 -86.97
CA ARG A 643 -50.46 0.68 -86.55
C ARG A 643 -50.27 0.72 -85.04
N ALA A 644 -49.84 -0.40 -84.44
CA ALA A 644 -49.57 -0.46 -83.00
C ALA A 644 -48.52 0.55 -82.50
N SER A 645 -47.64 1.03 -83.39
CA SER A 645 -46.64 2.07 -83.08
C SER A 645 -47.21 3.49 -83.08
N ASP A 646 -48.37 3.70 -83.69
CA ASP A 646 -49.00 5.01 -83.79
C ASP A 646 -49.90 5.24 -82.58
N THR A 647 -50.00 6.48 -82.12
CA THR A 647 -50.81 6.81 -80.94
C THR A 647 -51.98 7.68 -81.36
N VAL A 648 -53.20 7.18 -81.16
CA VAL A 648 -54.42 8.00 -81.26
C VAL A 648 -54.80 8.47 -79.86
N SER A 649 -55.19 9.74 -79.74
CA SER A 649 -55.62 10.35 -78.49
C SER A 649 -56.88 11.16 -78.72
N ARG A 650 -57.69 11.35 -77.66
CA ARG A 650 -58.83 12.27 -77.66
C ARG A 650 -58.50 13.42 -76.71
N LEU A 651 -58.49 14.64 -77.24
CA LEU A 651 -58.14 15.82 -76.43
C LEU A 651 -59.35 16.39 -75.67
N GLY A 652 -60.55 16.14 -76.19
CA GLY A 652 -61.83 16.56 -75.62
C GLY A 652 -62.85 16.82 -76.73
N GLY A 653 -64.15 16.74 -76.42
CA GLY A 653 -65.19 16.97 -77.43
C GLY A 653 -65.09 16.01 -78.61
N ASP A 654 -65.01 16.57 -79.81
CA ASP A 654 -64.82 15.92 -81.12
C ASP A 654 -63.38 15.97 -81.65
N GLU A 655 -62.42 16.42 -80.85
CA GLU A 655 -61.03 16.58 -81.26
C GLU A 655 -60.21 15.33 -80.95
N PHE A 656 -59.58 14.78 -81.99
CA PHE A 656 -58.67 13.67 -81.93
C PHE A 656 -57.29 14.07 -82.45
N THR A 657 -56.26 13.45 -81.92
CA THR A 657 -54.90 13.57 -82.47
C THR A 657 -54.33 12.21 -82.78
N VAL A 658 -53.46 12.16 -83.78
CA VAL A 658 -52.71 10.96 -84.14
C VAL A 658 -51.24 11.32 -84.28
N ILE A 659 -50.40 10.58 -83.56
CA ILE A 659 -48.95 10.62 -83.66
C ILE A 659 -48.51 9.45 -84.53
N LEU A 660 -47.97 9.75 -85.70
CA LEU A 660 -47.37 8.78 -86.62
C LEU A 660 -45.86 8.73 -86.35
N ARG A 661 -45.40 7.62 -85.78
CA ARG A 661 -43.98 7.42 -85.45
C ARG A 661 -43.21 6.88 -86.65
N ALA A 662 -42.00 7.40 -86.86
CA ALA A 662 -41.05 6.93 -87.87
C ALA A 662 -41.64 6.86 -89.30
N ILE A 663 -42.28 7.92 -89.76
CA ILE A 663 -42.75 7.94 -91.15
C ILE A 663 -41.54 8.04 -92.11
N PRO A 664 -41.49 7.27 -93.20
CA PRO A 664 -40.34 7.31 -94.12
C PRO A 664 -40.31 8.57 -95.00
N ASN A 665 -41.47 9.21 -95.23
CA ASN A 665 -41.61 10.47 -95.96
C ASN A 665 -42.95 11.14 -95.65
N VAL A 666 -43.08 12.42 -96.02
CA VAL A 666 -44.28 13.26 -95.77
C VAL A 666 -45.54 12.69 -96.46
N GLN A 667 -45.39 12.02 -97.60
CA GLN A 667 -46.51 11.44 -98.35
C GLN A 667 -47.20 10.31 -97.58
N ILE A 668 -46.52 9.64 -96.66
CA ILE A 668 -47.16 8.64 -95.78
C ILE A 668 -48.18 9.29 -94.85
N ALA A 669 -47.90 10.48 -94.31
CA ALA A 669 -48.85 11.19 -93.45
C ALA A 669 -50.14 11.55 -94.23
N ALA A 670 -50.00 11.96 -95.50
CA ALA A 670 -51.15 12.19 -96.39
C ALA A 670 -51.98 10.91 -96.61
N LYS A 671 -51.31 9.79 -96.93
CA LYS A 671 -52.00 8.48 -97.12
C LYS A 671 -52.75 8.02 -95.87
N VAL A 672 -52.18 8.24 -94.69
CA VAL A 672 -52.85 7.91 -93.42
C VAL A 672 -54.03 8.83 -93.18
N ALA A 673 -53.90 10.14 -93.46
CA ALA A 673 -55.01 11.08 -93.36
C ALA A 673 -56.15 10.72 -94.32
N GLU A 674 -55.87 10.37 -95.58
CA GLU A 674 -56.88 9.88 -96.53
C GLU A 674 -57.56 8.58 -96.05
N LYS A 675 -56.78 7.63 -95.51
CA LYS A 675 -57.31 6.41 -94.93
C LYS A 675 -58.26 6.71 -93.77
N ILE A 676 -57.89 7.64 -92.90
CA ILE A 676 -58.72 8.09 -91.78
C ILE A 676 -60.01 8.74 -92.29
N LEU A 677 -59.92 9.70 -93.23
CA LEU A 677 -61.09 10.36 -93.82
C LEU A 677 -62.06 9.34 -94.41
N ASN A 678 -61.56 8.43 -95.25
CA ASN A 678 -62.37 7.36 -95.85
C ASN A 678 -62.98 6.41 -94.82
N SER A 679 -62.31 6.19 -93.68
CA SER A 679 -62.82 5.36 -92.60
C SER A 679 -63.93 6.07 -91.81
N ILE A 680 -63.76 7.36 -91.53
CA ILE A 680 -64.73 8.20 -90.81
C ILE A 680 -65.99 8.41 -91.66
N SER A 681 -65.86 8.72 -92.96
CA SER A 681 -66.99 9.00 -93.86
C SER A 681 -67.91 7.82 -94.17
N LYS A 682 -67.53 6.59 -93.80
CA LYS A 682 -68.43 5.43 -93.92
C LYS A 682 -69.66 5.63 -93.03
N PRO A 683 -70.88 5.31 -93.48
CA PRO A 683 -72.08 5.42 -92.64
C PRO A 683 -71.90 4.67 -91.31
N ILE A 684 -72.32 5.27 -90.20
CA ILE A 684 -72.38 4.63 -88.89
C ILE A 684 -73.86 4.48 -88.55
N VAL A 685 -74.30 3.27 -88.27
CA VAL A 685 -75.66 3.01 -87.80
C VAL A 685 -75.63 3.03 -86.28
N LEU A 686 -76.21 4.08 -85.69
CA LEU A 686 -76.45 4.16 -84.25
C LEU A 686 -77.96 4.28 -84.03
N ASP A 687 -78.51 3.41 -83.18
CA ASP A 687 -79.93 3.42 -82.81
C ASP A 687 -80.89 3.41 -84.00
N GLY A 688 -80.49 2.74 -85.09
CA GLY A 688 -81.27 2.63 -86.34
C GLY A 688 -81.12 3.78 -87.33
N TYR A 689 -80.42 4.87 -86.98
CA TYR A 689 -80.19 6.02 -87.86
C TYR A 689 -78.86 5.92 -88.61
N PRO A 690 -78.82 6.05 -89.95
CA PRO A 690 -77.57 6.15 -90.69
C PRO A 690 -76.96 7.55 -90.54
N ILE A 691 -75.96 7.67 -89.67
CA ILE A 691 -75.22 8.91 -89.44
C ILE A 691 -74.03 8.98 -90.39
N ARG A 692 -73.87 10.13 -91.07
CA ARG A 692 -72.71 10.44 -91.90
C ARG A 692 -72.02 11.68 -91.35
N VAL A 693 -70.80 11.48 -90.86
CA VAL A 693 -69.89 12.56 -90.46
C VAL A 693 -68.64 12.51 -91.33
N SER A 694 -67.97 13.64 -91.48
CA SER A 694 -66.63 13.70 -92.04
C SER A 694 -65.65 14.22 -90.99
N ALA A 695 -64.38 14.38 -91.36
CA ALA A 695 -63.42 15.04 -90.50
C ALA A 695 -62.61 16.07 -91.30
N SER A 696 -62.14 17.09 -90.60
CA SER A 696 -61.13 18.01 -91.07
C SER A 696 -59.81 17.66 -90.39
N ILE A 697 -58.75 17.43 -91.19
CA ILE A 697 -57.44 16.98 -90.68
C ILE A 697 -56.36 18.02 -91.00
N GLY A 698 -55.58 18.40 -90.01
CA GLY A 698 -54.37 19.19 -90.18
C GLY A 698 -53.13 18.36 -89.92
N ILE A 699 -52.12 18.47 -90.77
CA ILE A 699 -50.91 17.65 -90.68
C ILE A 699 -49.69 18.55 -90.48
N SER A 700 -48.93 18.32 -89.41
CA SER A 700 -47.58 18.86 -89.23
C SER A 700 -46.56 17.73 -89.16
N VAL A 701 -45.35 17.96 -89.67
CA VAL A 701 -44.28 16.96 -89.74
C VAL A 701 -43.00 17.52 -89.16
N TYR A 702 -42.43 16.81 -88.20
CA TYR A 702 -41.06 17.05 -87.72
C TYR A 702 -40.03 16.44 -88.68
N PRO A 703 -38.92 17.14 -89.00
CA PRO A 703 -38.54 18.49 -88.55
C PRO A 703 -39.01 19.62 -89.48
N TYR A 704 -39.77 19.32 -90.53
CA TYR A 704 -40.07 20.28 -91.61
C TYR A 704 -40.89 21.49 -91.16
N ASN A 705 -41.93 21.28 -90.36
CA ASN A 705 -42.82 22.36 -89.93
C ASN A 705 -42.33 23.01 -88.61
N SER A 706 -41.84 22.22 -87.67
CA SER A 706 -41.17 22.70 -86.44
C SER A 706 -40.32 21.61 -85.78
N GLN A 707 -39.41 22.02 -84.89
CA GLN A 707 -38.60 21.15 -84.04
C GLN A 707 -39.16 20.97 -82.62
N ASP A 708 -40.19 21.74 -82.26
CA ASP A 708 -40.80 21.78 -80.93
C ASP A 708 -42.25 21.24 -80.94
N SER A 709 -42.62 20.49 -79.91
CA SER A 709 -43.93 19.83 -79.81
C SER A 709 -45.10 20.81 -79.72
N GLU A 710 -44.95 21.92 -78.99
CA GLU A 710 -46.03 22.91 -78.84
C GLU A 710 -46.33 23.58 -80.18
N THR A 711 -45.27 23.93 -80.91
CA THR A 711 -45.37 24.54 -82.22
C THR A 711 -45.92 23.56 -83.27
N LEU A 712 -45.54 22.27 -83.22
CA LEU A 712 -46.10 21.24 -84.10
C LEU A 712 -47.61 21.06 -83.89
N ILE A 713 -48.09 21.07 -82.63
CA ILE A 713 -49.52 21.02 -82.31
C ILE A 713 -50.21 22.25 -82.90
N LYS A 714 -49.70 23.44 -82.62
CA LYS A 714 -50.28 24.71 -83.10
C LYS A 714 -50.37 24.78 -84.62
N GLN A 715 -49.36 24.26 -85.31
CA GLN A 715 -49.31 24.19 -86.77
C GLN A 715 -50.30 23.17 -87.34
N ALA A 716 -50.40 21.98 -86.74
CA ALA A 716 -51.39 20.98 -87.14
C ALA A 716 -52.82 21.49 -86.91
N ASP A 717 -53.09 22.12 -85.77
CA ASP A 717 -54.40 22.73 -85.47
C ASP A 717 -54.75 23.86 -86.48
N ALA A 718 -53.81 24.77 -86.76
CA ALA A 718 -54.00 25.81 -87.77
C ALA A 718 -54.28 25.23 -89.17
N ALA A 719 -53.61 24.14 -89.55
CA ALA A 719 -53.86 23.44 -90.80
C ALA A 719 -55.25 22.77 -90.82
N MET A 720 -55.69 22.19 -89.72
CA MET A 720 -57.04 21.60 -89.57
C MET A 720 -58.12 22.67 -89.74
N TYR A 721 -57.94 23.85 -89.16
CA TYR A 721 -58.84 24.99 -89.38
C TYR A 721 -58.83 25.50 -90.84
N ARG A 722 -57.71 25.39 -91.56
CA ARG A 722 -57.68 25.65 -93.01
C ARG A 722 -58.49 24.61 -93.78
N ALA A 723 -58.36 23.32 -93.44
CA ALA A 723 -59.16 22.25 -94.04
C ALA A 723 -60.68 22.50 -93.85
N LYS A 724 -61.10 22.97 -92.66
CA LYS A 724 -62.49 23.39 -92.40
C LYS A 724 -62.98 24.51 -93.32
N ARG A 725 -62.15 25.53 -93.57
CA ARG A 725 -62.51 26.69 -94.41
C ARG A 725 -62.54 26.37 -95.90
N LEU A 726 -61.74 25.40 -96.34
CA LEU A 726 -61.65 25.00 -97.74
C LEU A 726 -62.65 23.91 -98.16
N GLY A 727 -63.73 23.73 -97.39
CA GLY A 727 -64.86 22.86 -97.76
C GLY A 727 -65.08 21.63 -96.87
N LYS A 728 -64.30 21.43 -95.79
CA LYS A 728 -64.38 20.27 -94.88
C LYS A 728 -64.09 18.92 -95.58
N ASN A 729 -64.15 17.80 -94.84
CA ASN A 729 -63.88 16.45 -95.34
C ASN A 729 -62.55 16.30 -96.10
N ARG A 730 -61.48 16.89 -95.57
CA ARG A 730 -60.19 16.91 -96.23
C ARG A 730 -59.05 17.09 -95.25
N TYR A 731 -57.83 16.87 -95.73
CA TYR A 731 -56.61 17.19 -94.99
C TYR A 731 -55.89 18.40 -95.59
N GLU A 732 -55.15 19.11 -94.77
CA GLU A 732 -54.23 20.19 -95.16
C GLU A 732 -52.90 20.06 -94.41
N PHE A 733 -51.79 20.36 -95.07
CA PHE A 733 -50.48 20.45 -94.42
C PHE A 733 -50.27 21.84 -93.81
N ALA A 734 -49.46 21.90 -92.74
CA ALA A 734 -49.08 23.11 -92.01
C ALA A 734 -48.23 24.10 -92.83
#